data_AF-A0A194WCG0-F1
#
_entry.id   AF-A0A194WCG0-F1
#
_cell.length_a   1.000
_cell.length_b   1.000
_cell.length_c   1.000
_cell.angle_alpha   90.00
_cell.angle_beta   90.00
_cell.angle_gamma   90.00
#
_symmetry.space_group_name_H-M   'P 1'
#
loop_
_entity.id
_entity.type
_entity.pdbx_description
1 polymer ?
#
loop_
_entity_poly.entity_id
_entity_poly.type
_entity_poly.pdbx_seq_one_letter_code
_entity_poly.pdbx_strand_id
1 'polypeptide(L)'
;MAATNQTSHPERNRGWYQENLTDINEPMRNLLEKYSKIPSEEVIKHVNSIRERGFASNPYPCIGLYRFTILTLHAHPLYDTIVHRLKSPGATYLDIGCCFGQDLRQLVLDGVPSQNLVGLDIEGALMEHGYELFLDRQTLQSRFVVADVFKGASQGKVWVDLEQGGIDVLHCSAFFHLFPLEDQISAAKQIAKLVKKGGVIVGRQIGSVKPGDVAAIKEGSTSYRHNVETFDALWREAGEATQTQWRVDGTMDMVGINPASPVEDSNSRRLLFTVTRQLLIDPGYKEIEVSTPTASTTEYDFTRQLIETADAVLCPCRLDLIKRTVESLRGASKVIISLYYASSPIMLDTVFEMSQQDLYDSVVQAVAYCKSITKDDPSQRKTTWNLMFSPEAFSSSDTLYCLRLCEAAKSIWEPTVEVPIILTLPATVEMSTPNVYADQVELFATSISDREKVCVSLHVHNDRGCAVAAAELGQMAGAERVEGCLFGNGERAGNVDLVTLALNLYSQGVDPGVDFSNIASVRAFVEEIIDIKLHPRTPYAGDLFFTAYSGAHQDAINKGLSKFKAASKNGQQKLWKVPYLAMDPADLGSSHDDIIRLNSQSGKGGVAWTLAHELHVQVPKGLQLEFSKVVKRASEMTGGTISPRDVANLFVKQYFLSDPDPRIISATVQNLSESEINGHTVHEKSMASNGVSNATTIQVIESLVKFQGREQKLRGEGSSVTNALRNALAKASTGSVIFKFSKCDVKSTSEAVETFLFVECQSSYNNQSSWGVRRLHDYGVSELQAALSATLVRPPTYI
;
A
#
# COMPACT_ATOMS: atom_id res chain seq x y z
N MET A 1 -66.08 -8.20 8.33
CA MET A 1 -65.63 -9.59 8.54
C MET A 1 -65.23 -10.16 7.18
N ALA A 2 -63.94 -10.18 6.89
CA ALA A 2 -63.34 -11.00 5.84
C ALA A 2 -62.06 -11.58 6.47
N ALA A 3 -62.02 -12.90 6.57
CA ALA A 3 -61.01 -13.64 7.31
C ALA A 3 -59.60 -13.32 6.79
N THR A 4 -58.75 -12.80 7.67
CA THR A 4 -57.31 -12.74 7.45
C THR A 4 -56.78 -14.17 7.45
N ASN A 5 -56.32 -14.65 6.29
CA ASN A 5 -55.55 -15.90 6.20
C ASN A 5 -54.25 -15.72 7.01
N GLN A 6 -54.29 -16.08 8.29
CA GLN A 6 -53.16 -16.10 9.23
C GLN A 6 -52.10 -17.19 8.90
N THR A 7 -52.22 -17.88 7.76
CA THR A 7 -51.43 -19.09 7.46
C THR A 7 -50.39 -18.93 6.35
N SER A 8 -50.24 -17.77 5.71
CA SER A 8 -49.41 -17.69 4.48
C SER A 8 -47.92 -17.38 4.64
N HIS A 9 -47.41 -16.95 5.81
CA HIS A 9 -45.96 -16.80 6.03
C HIS A 9 -45.60 -17.00 7.50
N PRO A 10 -44.80 -18.02 7.87
CA PRO A 10 -44.35 -18.25 9.25
C PRO A 10 -43.66 -17.01 9.88
N GLU A 11 -43.04 -16.17 9.06
CA GLU A 11 -42.34 -14.95 9.48
C GLU A 11 -43.27 -13.81 9.93
N ARG A 12 -44.51 -13.77 9.41
CA ARG A 12 -45.52 -12.80 9.89
C ARG A 12 -45.85 -13.02 11.37
N ASN A 13 -45.69 -14.25 11.86
CA ASN A 13 -45.94 -14.63 13.25
C ASN A 13 -44.73 -14.35 14.18
N ARG A 14 -43.58 -13.89 13.66
CA ARG A 14 -42.36 -13.56 14.44
C ARG A 14 -42.29 -12.08 14.88
N GLY A 15 -43.37 -11.32 14.71
CA GLY A 15 -43.41 -9.90 15.07
C GLY A 15 -42.64 -8.98 14.12
N TRP A 16 -42.26 -9.47 12.92
CA TRP A 16 -41.52 -8.71 11.90
C TRP A 16 -42.40 -8.07 10.85
N TYR A 17 -43.72 -8.01 11.11
CA TYR A 17 -44.70 -7.49 10.18
C TYR A 17 -45.69 -6.63 10.96
N GLN A 18 -45.70 -5.32 10.71
CA GLN A 18 -46.65 -4.39 11.33
C GLN A 18 -47.85 -4.11 10.41
N GLU A 19 -48.90 -3.48 10.95
CA GLU A 19 -50.04 -3.02 10.16
C GLU A 19 -49.64 -1.93 9.16
N ASN A 20 -50.50 -1.69 8.16
CA ASN A 20 -50.25 -0.69 7.13
C ASN A 20 -50.01 0.70 7.73
N LEU A 21 -49.05 1.42 7.16
CA LEU A 21 -48.80 2.80 7.56
C LEU A 21 -50.03 3.67 7.24
N THR A 22 -50.37 4.54 8.19
CA THR A 22 -51.30 5.65 8.01
C THR A 22 -50.57 6.96 7.74
N ASP A 23 -49.29 7.05 8.13
CA ASP A 23 -48.38 8.15 7.84
C ASP A 23 -46.93 7.65 7.69
N ILE A 24 -46.04 8.47 7.15
CA ILE A 24 -44.63 8.14 6.88
C ILE A 24 -43.74 9.30 7.37
N ASN A 25 -42.50 8.98 7.74
CA ASN A 25 -41.55 9.99 8.19
C ASN A 25 -41.29 11.04 7.09
N GLU A 26 -41.07 12.29 7.54
CA GLU A 26 -40.92 13.44 6.67
C GLU A 26 -39.75 13.32 5.67
N PRO A 27 -38.55 12.81 6.03
CA PRO A 27 -37.47 12.61 5.07
C PRO A 27 -37.86 11.70 3.89
N MET A 28 -38.50 10.57 4.15
CA MET A 28 -38.93 9.65 3.10
C MET A 28 -40.08 10.21 2.27
N ARG A 29 -41.03 10.92 2.92
CA ARG A 29 -42.10 11.64 2.19
C ARG A 29 -41.49 12.64 1.21
N ASN A 30 -40.56 13.46 1.69
CA ASN A 30 -39.85 14.45 0.91
C ASN A 30 -39.09 13.81 -0.28
N LEU A 31 -38.43 12.67 -0.05
CA LEU A 31 -37.77 11.93 -1.12
C LEU A 31 -38.78 11.47 -2.19
N LEU A 32 -39.87 10.79 -1.81
CA LEU A 32 -40.86 10.29 -2.77
C LEU A 32 -41.58 11.42 -3.53
N GLU A 33 -41.86 12.54 -2.87
CA GLU A 33 -42.55 13.68 -3.50
C GLU A 33 -41.60 14.50 -4.39
N LYS A 34 -40.39 14.82 -3.92
CA LYS A 34 -39.46 15.69 -4.67
C LYS A 34 -38.61 14.95 -5.68
N TYR A 35 -38.13 13.76 -5.37
CA TYR A 35 -37.33 12.95 -6.29
C TYR A 35 -38.24 12.18 -7.25
N SER A 36 -39.15 11.36 -6.73
CA SER A 36 -39.99 10.46 -7.54
C SER A 36 -41.25 11.11 -8.11
N LYS A 37 -41.59 12.34 -7.71
CA LYS A 37 -42.77 13.09 -8.16
C LYS A 37 -44.10 12.38 -7.87
N ILE A 38 -44.15 11.57 -6.82
CA ILE A 38 -45.38 10.90 -6.39
C ILE A 38 -46.28 11.92 -5.68
N PRO A 39 -47.56 12.08 -6.06
CA PRO A 39 -48.49 12.97 -5.37
C PRO A 39 -48.66 12.59 -3.89
N SER A 40 -48.71 13.58 -3.00
CA SER A 40 -48.75 13.39 -1.54
C SER A 40 -49.85 12.44 -1.06
N GLU A 41 -51.00 12.44 -1.73
CA GLU A 41 -52.16 11.58 -1.46
C GLU A 41 -51.94 10.11 -1.83
N GLU A 42 -51.04 9.80 -2.77
CA GLU A 42 -50.75 8.43 -3.20
C GLU A 42 -49.53 7.82 -2.47
N VAL A 43 -48.70 8.63 -1.80
CA VAL A 43 -47.46 8.18 -1.14
C VAL A 43 -47.69 6.97 -0.22
N ILE A 44 -48.64 7.05 0.71
CA ILE A 44 -48.87 6.00 1.70
C ILE A 44 -49.36 4.70 1.05
N LYS A 45 -50.29 4.82 0.10
CA LYS A 45 -50.82 3.68 -0.65
C LYS A 45 -49.73 3.00 -1.48
N HIS A 46 -48.89 3.79 -2.13
CA HIS A 46 -47.74 3.31 -2.90
C HIS A 46 -46.74 2.55 -2.04
N VAL A 47 -46.32 3.15 -0.92
CA VAL A 47 -45.36 2.54 0.03
C VAL A 47 -45.91 1.25 0.62
N ASN A 48 -47.19 1.22 1.04
CA ASN A 48 -47.83 0.00 1.55
C ASN A 48 -47.89 -1.09 0.47
N SER A 49 -48.20 -0.73 -0.79
CA SER A 49 -48.23 -1.69 -1.89
C SER A 49 -46.85 -2.26 -2.23
N ILE A 50 -45.79 -1.45 -2.17
CA ILE A 50 -44.41 -1.90 -2.37
C ILE A 50 -44.01 -2.82 -1.22
N ARG A 51 -44.32 -2.45 0.02
CA ARG A 51 -44.00 -3.25 1.21
C ARG A 51 -44.63 -4.64 1.13
N GLU A 52 -45.89 -4.77 0.71
CA GLU A 52 -46.53 -6.09 0.56
C GLU A 52 -45.81 -6.98 -0.45
N ARG A 53 -45.45 -6.43 -1.61
CA ARG A 53 -44.78 -7.20 -2.69
C ARG A 53 -43.31 -7.50 -2.34
N GLY A 54 -42.62 -6.54 -1.73
CA GLY A 54 -41.28 -6.71 -1.19
C GLY A 54 -41.23 -7.79 -0.12
N PHE A 55 -42.12 -7.76 0.87
CA PHE A 55 -42.14 -8.73 1.97
C PHE A 55 -42.55 -10.13 1.51
N ALA A 56 -43.45 -10.23 0.53
CA ALA A 56 -43.86 -11.52 -0.03
C ALA A 56 -42.70 -12.24 -0.74
N SER A 57 -41.80 -11.48 -1.37
CA SER A 57 -40.61 -12.02 -2.04
C SER A 57 -39.42 -12.21 -1.10
N ASN A 58 -39.26 -11.30 -0.12
CA ASN A 58 -38.12 -11.24 0.78
C ASN A 58 -38.62 -10.84 2.18
N PRO A 59 -38.96 -11.79 3.08
CA PRO A 59 -39.64 -11.52 4.33
C PRO A 59 -38.76 -10.87 5.42
N TYR A 60 -37.83 -9.98 5.06
CA TYR A 60 -36.92 -9.34 6.00
C TYR A 60 -37.65 -8.35 6.94
N PRO A 61 -37.20 -8.24 8.21
CA PRO A 61 -37.76 -7.27 9.17
C PRO A 61 -37.65 -5.82 8.69
N CYS A 62 -36.63 -5.48 7.90
CA CYS A 62 -36.48 -4.14 7.37
C CYS A 62 -37.62 -3.75 6.41
N ILE A 63 -38.24 -4.73 5.75
CA ILE A 63 -39.39 -4.53 4.86
C ILE A 63 -40.69 -4.60 5.66
N GLY A 64 -40.86 -5.66 6.44
CA GLY A 64 -42.10 -5.90 7.19
C GLY A 64 -42.37 -4.85 8.28
N LEU A 65 -41.34 -4.21 8.82
CA LEU A 65 -41.47 -3.12 9.81
C LEU A 65 -41.26 -1.72 9.20
N TYR A 66 -41.30 -1.58 7.87
CA TYR A 66 -41.10 -0.32 7.14
C TYR A 66 -39.77 0.39 7.46
N ARG A 67 -38.74 -0.32 7.95
CA ARG A 67 -37.43 0.30 8.25
C ARG A 67 -36.72 0.79 6.98
N PHE A 68 -37.05 0.25 5.79
CA PHE A 68 -36.60 0.78 4.50
C PHE A 68 -37.06 2.23 4.24
N THR A 69 -38.05 2.74 4.98
CA THR A 69 -38.45 4.14 4.91
C THR A 69 -37.53 5.06 5.73
N ILE A 70 -36.57 4.53 6.49
CA ILE A 70 -35.66 5.34 7.30
C ILE A 70 -34.38 5.60 6.51
N LEU A 71 -34.13 6.84 6.14
CA LEU A 71 -32.90 7.28 5.47
C LEU A 71 -31.74 7.29 6.48
N THR A 72 -31.00 6.20 6.53
CA THR A 72 -30.02 5.96 7.61
C THR A 72 -28.77 6.80 7.45
N LEU A 73 -28.33 7.04 6.22
CA LEU A 73 -27.19 7.89 5.91
C LEU A 73 -27.54 9.37 6.10
N HIS A 74 -28.75 9.77 5.69
CA HIS A 74 -29.23 11.15 5.83
C HIS A 74 -29.26 11.62 7.29
N ALA A 75 -29.54 10.72 8.23
CA ALA A 75 -29.54 11.01 9.66
C ALA A 75 -28.14 10.94 10.31
N HIS A 76 -27.09 10.62 9.55
CA HIS A 76 -25.72 10.50 10.07
C HIS A 76 -25.10 11.90 10.27
N PRO A 77 -24.38 12.17 11.38
CA PRO A 77 -23.77 13.48 11.64
C PRO A 77 -22.82 13.99 10.54
N LEU A 78 -22.20 13.07 9.80
CA LEU A 78 -21.30 13.37 8.68
C LEU A 78 -22.01 13.51 7.32
N TYR A 79 -23.34 13.55 7.26
CA TYR A 79 -24.08 13.53 6.00
C TYR A 79 -23.68 14.68 5.06
N ASP A 80 -23.66 15.92 5.56
CA ASP A 80 -23.31 17.09 4.74
C ASP A 80 -21.86 17.01 4.24
N THR A 81 -20.93 16.54 5.07
CA THR A 81 -19.53 16.30 4.70
C THR A 81 -19.42 15.24 3.59
N ILE A 82 -20.22 14.16 3.68
CA ILE A 82 -20.27 13.10 2.68
C ILE A 82 -20.83 13.62 1.36
N VAL A 83 -21.93 14.38 1.38
CA VAL A 83 -22.51 14.99 0.18
C VAL A 83 -21.50 15.93 -0.47
N HIS A 84 -20.80 16.75 0.31
CA HIS A 84 -19.75 17.63 -0.21
C HIS A 84 -18.63 16.82 -0.88
N ARG A 85 -18.12 15.79 -0.20
CA ARG A 85 -17.06 14.91 -0.73
C ARG A 85 -17.48 14.20 -2.02
N LEU A 86 -18.70 13.68 -2.10
CA LEU A 86 -19.18 12.91 -3.24
C LEU A 86 -19.54 13.78 -4.46
N LYS A 87 -19.64 15.10 -4.30
CA LYS A 87 -19.77 16.04 -5.42
C LYS A 87 -18.45 16.26 -6.17
N SER A 88 -17.31 15.92 -5.57
CA SER A 88 -16.02 16.02 -6.21
C SER A 88 -15.90 15.05 -7.40
N PRO A 89 -15.27 15.47 -8.53
CA PRO A 89 -15.07 14.59 -9.67
C PRO A 89 -14.33 13.30 -9.29
N GLY A 90 -14.86 12.14 -9.70
CA GLY A 90 -14.24 10.83 -9.45
C GLY A 90 -14.42 10.25 -8.03
N ALA A 91 -15.10 10.96 -7.12
CA ALA A 91 -15.46 10.41 -5.81
C ALA A 91 -16.48 9.28 -5.95
N THR A 92 -16.28 8.17 -5.22
CA THR A 92 -17.10 6.95 -5.35
C THR A 92 -17.83 6.58 -4.06
N TYR A 93 -19.05 6.08 -4.20
CA TYR A 93 -19.89 5.64 -3.08
C TYR A 93 -20.38 4.20 -3.27
N LEU A 94 -20.42 3.43 -2.18
CA LEU A 94 -20.99 2.08 -2.14
C LEU A 94 -21.91 1.92 -0.92
N ASP A 95 -23.13 1.45 -1.15
CA ASP A 95 -24.06 1.02 -0.10
C ASP A 95 -24.14 -0.51 -0.04
N ILE A 96 -23.68 -1.13 1.05
CA ILE A 96 -23.73 -2.57 1.28
C ILE A 96 -24.98 -2.93 2.07
N GLY A 97 -25.80 -3.81 1.50
CA GLY A 97 -27.12 -4.14 2.05
C GLY A 97 -28.14 -3.04 1.75
N CYS A 98 -28.07 -2.48 0.54
CA CYS A 98 -28.82 -1.28 0.16
C CYS A 98 -30.34 -1.47 0.13
N CYS A 99 -30.84 -2.71 0.16
CA CYS A 99 -32.26 -3.03 0.09
C CYS A 99 -32.93 -2.39 -1.15
N PHE A 100 -33.81 -1.40 -0.96
CA PHE A 100 -34.47 -0.68 -2.06
C PHE A 100 -33.65 0.50 -2.60
N GLY A 101 -32.47 0.79 -2.03
CA GLY A 101 -31.55 1.84 -2.47
C GLY A 101 -32.05 3.25 -2.18
N GLN A 102 -32.72 3.45 -1.04
CA GLN A 102 -33.30 4.74 -0.65
C GLN A 102 -32.24 5.81 -0.34
N ASP A 103 -31.13 5.44 0.31
CA ASP A 103 -30.07 6.39 0.69
C ASP A 103 -29.30 6.89 -0.56
N LEU A 104 -29.10 6.05 -1.58
CA LEU A 104 -28.54 6.48 -2.88
C LEU A 104 -29.38 7.61 -3.50
N ARG A 105 -30.70 7.48 -3.48
CA ARG A 105 -31.61 8.43 -4.13
C ARG A 105 -31.72 9.73 -3.34
N GLN A 106 -31.58 9.67 -2.03
CA GLN A 106 -31.42 10.87 -1.20
C GLN A 106 -30.13 11.62 -1.57
N LEU A 107 -29.01 10.93 -1.77
CA LEU A 107 -27.77 11.56 -2.26
C LEU A 107 -27.95 12.22 -3.63
N VAL A 108 -28.68 11.57 -4.55
CA VAL A 108 -28.98 12.13 -5.87
C VAL A 108 -29.87 13.38 -5.75
N LEU A 109 -30.90 13.34 -4.90
CA LEU A 109 -31.75 14.50 -4.64
C LEU A 109 -30.93 15.70 -4.10
N ASP A 110 -29.90 15.42 -3.29
CA ASP A 110 -29.00 16.44 -2.71
C ASP A 110 -27.85 16.84 -3.66
N GLY A 111 -27.87 16.36 -4.91
CA GLY A 111 -27.01 16.80 -6.00
C GLY A 111 -25.74 15.99 -6.21
N VAL A 112 -25.63 14.78 -5.65
CA VAL A 112 -24.52 13.87 -5.93
C VAL A 112 -24.72 13.19 -7.30
N PRO A 113 -23.70 13.12 -8.17
CA PRO A 113 -23.82 12.47 -9.48
C PRO A 113 -24.17 10.98 -9.36
N SER A 114 -25.34 10.58 -9.88
CA SER A 114 -25.84 9.21 -9.72
C SER A 114 -24.92 8.12 -10.30
N GLN A 115 -24.17 8.43 -11.36
CA GLN A 115 -23.20 7.51 -11.99
C GLN A 115 -22.04 7.06 -11.07
N ASN A 116 -21.81 7.80 -9.98
CA ASN A 116 -20.75 7.52 -9.01
C ASN A 116 -21.24 6.65 -7.84
N LEU A 117 -22.53 6.34 -7.80
CA LEU A 117 -23.17 5.62 -6.70
C LEU A 117 -23.40 4.16 -7.09
N VAL A 118 -23.02 3.27 -6.19
CA VAL A 118 -23.23 1.83 -6.33
C VAL A 118 -24.04 1.31 -5.15
N GLY A 119 -25.10 0.55 -5.44
CA GLY A 119 -25.87 -0.19 -4.44
C GLY A 119 -25.55 -1.67 -4.55
N LEU A 120 -25.28 -2.33 -3.42
CA LEU A 120 -24.95 -3.75 -3.37
C LEU A 120 -25.93 -4.47 -2.45
N ASP A 121 -26.47 -5.59 -2.92
CA ASP A 121 -27.28 -6.50 -2.12
C ASP A 121 -27.10 -7.94 -2.62
N ILE A 122 -27.42 -8.92 -1.80
CA ILE A 122 -27.40 -10.33 -2.22
C ILE A 122 -28.66 -10.71 -3.01
N GLU A 123 -29.76 -9.96 -2.82
CA GLU A 123 -31.05 -10.26 -3.45
C GLU A 123 -31.41 -9.23 -4.53
N GLY A 124 -31.24 -9.61 -5.80
CA GLY A 124 -31.55 -8.72 -6.94
C GLY A 124 -33.01 -8.25 -7.01
N ALA A 125 -33.95 -9.02 -6.43
CA ALA A 125 -35.37 -8.64 -6.40
C ALA A 125 -35.63 -7.37 -5.57
N LEU A 126 -34.80 -7.07 -4.57
CA LEU A 126 -34.93 -5.84 -3.76
C LEU A 126 -34.66 -4.59 -4.61
N MET A 127 -33.67 -4.67 -5.51
CA MET A 127 -33.32 -3.58 -6.42
C MET A 127 -34.48 -3.27 -7.38
N GLU A 128 -35.17 -4.32 -7.86
CA GLU A 128 -36.34 -4.19 -8.73
C GLU A 128 -37.49 -3.48 -8.03
N HIS A 129 -37.80 -3.84 -6.78
CA HIS A 129 -38.78 -3.12 -5.96
C HIS A 129 -38.35 -1.69 -5.66
N GLY A 130 -37.04 -1.42 -5.55
CA GLY A 130 -36.50 -0.07 -5.42
C GLY A 130 -36.84 0.82 -6.63
N TYR A 131 -36.61 0.32 -7.85
CA TYR A 131 -36.99 1.06 -9.06
C TYR A 131 -38.50 1.35 -9.15
N GLU A 132 -39.34 0.46 -8.64
CA GLU A 132 -40.78 0.67 -8.59
C GLU A 132 -41.20 1.62 -7.46
N LEU A 133 -40.52 1.58 -6.32
CA LEU A 133 -40.76 2.49 -5.20
C LEU A 133 -40.48 3.93 -5.62
N PHE A 134 -39.41 4.15 -6.37
CA PHE A 134 -38.92 5.48 -6.73
C PHE A 134 -39.21 5.92 -8.17
N LEU A 135 -39.80 5.06 -9.00
CA LEU A 135 -40.25 5.34 -10.37
C LEU A 135 -39.12 5.85 -11.30
N ASP A 136 -37.91 5.33 -11.16
CA ASP A 136 -36.69 5.98 -11.69
C ASP A 136 -35.81 5.07 -12.56
N ARG A 137 -36.33 3.92 -13.02
CA ARG A 137 -35.57 2.95 -13.85
C ARG A 137 -34.90 3.57 -15.08
N GLN A 138 -35.51 4.60 -15.66
CA GLN A 138 -35.00 5.28 -16.85
C GLN A 138 -34.12 6.50 -16.54
N THR A 139 -34.16 7.00 -15.30
CA THR A 139 -33.53 8.28 -14.92
C THR A 139 -32.31 8.10 -14.01
N LEU A 140 -32.29 7.06 -13.19
CA LEU A 140 -31.19 6.77 -12.27
C LEU A 140 -30.03 6.09 -13.01
N GLN A 141 -28.83 6.70 -12.99
CA GLN A 141 -27.63 6.13 -13.62
C GLN A 141 -26.75 5.34 -12.65
N SER A 142 -27.17 5.19 -11.39
CA SER A 142 -26.47 4.39 -10.39
C SER A 142 -26.45 2.92 -10.75
N ARG A 143 -25.37 2.23 -10.36
CA ARG A 143 -25.19 0.80 -10.62
C ARG A 143 -25.66 -0.02 -9.42
N PHE A 144 -26.58 -0.94 -9.64
CA PHE A 144 -26.93 -1.96 -8.64
C PHE A 144 -26.23 -3.27 -8.94
N VAL A 145 -25.68 -3.90 -7.90
CA VAL A 145 -24.78 -5.04 -7.99
C VAL A 145 -25.25 -6.15 -7.07
N VAL A 146 -25.50 -7.32 -7.65
CA VAL A 146 -25.77 -8.54 -6.87
C VAL A 146 -24.45 -9.20 -6.52
N ALA A 147 -24.07 -9.17 -5.25
CA ALA A 147 -22.80 -9.71 -4.77
C ALA A 147 -22.85 -10.10 -3.29
N ASP A 148 -22.03 -11.09 -2.94
CA ASP A 148 -21.84 -11.61 -1.59
C ASP A 148 -20.49 -11.14 -1.04
N VAL A 149 -20.53 -10.32 0.02
CA VAL A 149 -19.32 -9.76 0.65
C VAL A 149 -18.35 -10.85 1.09
N PHE A 150 -18.85 -12.00 1.54
CA PHE A 150 -18.01 -13.10 2.06
C PHE A 150 -17.22 -13.80 0.94
N LYS A 151 -17.69 -13.76 -0.30
CA LYS A 151 -17.00 -14.37 -1.44
C LYS A 151 -15.85 -13.51 -1.95
N GLY A 152 -15.87 -12.20 -1.72
CA GLY A 152 -14.82 -11.28 -2.18
C GLY A 152 -14.49 -11.48 -3.67
N ALA A 153 -13.20 -11.44 -4.03
CA ALA A 153 -12.74 -11.65 -5.40
C ALA A 153 -13.09 -13.02 -6.03
N SER A 154 -13.43 -14.04 -5.23
CA SER A 154 -13.79 -15.37 -5.76
C SER A 154 -15.09 -15.37 -6.56
N GLN A 155 -15.95 -14.36 -6.38
CA GLN A 155 -17.17 -14.19 -7.18
C GLN A 155 -16.93 -13.49 -8.54
N GLY A 156 -15.67 -13.22 -8.87
CA GLY A 156 -15.25 -12.76 -10.19
C GLY A 156 -15.30 -11.24 -10.37
N LYS A 157 -15.47 -10.84 -11.63
CA LYS A 157 -15.21 -9.47 -12.12
C LYS A 157 -15.96 -8.38 -11.34
N VAL A 158 -17.20 -8.67 -10.94
CA VAL A 158 -18.07 -7.71 -10.23
C VAL A 158 -17.41 -7.14 -8.96
N TRP A 159 -16.76 -8.01 -8.18
CA TRP A 159 -16.07 -7.60 -6.95
C TRP A 159 -14.68 -7.03 -7.24
N VAL A 160 -13.95 -7.64 -8.18
CA VAL A 160 -12.62 -7.17 -8.60
C VAL A 160 -12.67 -5.74 -9.13
N ASP A 161 -13.73 -5.36 -9.86
CA ASP A 161 -13.93 -3.99 -10.34
C ASP A 161 -14.13 -2.99 -9.18
N LEU A 162 -14.80 -3.41 -8.10
CA LEU A 162 -14.97 -2.58 -6.90
C LEU A 162 -13.65 -2.40 -6.14
N GLU A 163 -12.87 -3.48 -5.97
CA GLU A 163 -11.54 -3.43 -5.36
C GLU A 163 -10.58 -2.53 -6.16
N GLN A 164 -10.59 -2.64 -7.50
CA GLN A 164 -9.71 -1.83 -8.36
C GLN A 164 -10.13 -0.37 -8.44
N GLY A 165 -11.44 -0.07 -8.46
CA GLY A 165 -11.94 1.30 -8.51
C GLY A 165 -11.78 2.05 -7.20
N GLY A 166 -11.87 1.33 -6.08
CA GLY A 166 -11.82 1.88 -4.73
C GLY A 166 -13.06 2.72 -4.37
N ILE A 167 -13.39 2.76 -3.09
CA ILE A 167 -14.56 3.45 -2.55
C ILE A 167 -14.14 4.58 -1.59
N ASP A 168 -14.59 5.81 -1.85
CA ASP A 168 -14.35 6.96 -0.97
C ASP A 168 -15.25 6.96 0.26
N VAL A 169 -16.54 6.66 0.06
CA VAL A 169 -17.53 6.57 1.13
C VAL A 169 -18.28 5.25 0.99
N LEU A 170 -18.12 4.39 1.99
CA LEU A 170 -18.86 3.13 2.08
C LEU A 170 -19.93 3.25 3.17
N HIS A 171 -21.18 3.05 2.79
CA HIS A 171 -22.29 3.00 3.73
C HIS A 171 -22.67 1.55 3.99
N CYS A 172 -22.77 1.20 5.27
CA CYS A 172 -23.04 -0.17 5.69
C CYS A 172 -23.89 -0.13 6.96
N SER A 173 -25.20 -0.09 6.79
CA SER A 173 -26.15 -0.04 7.91
C SER A 173 -26.87 -1.36 8.10
N ALA A 174 -27.13 -1.71 9.36
CA ALA A 174 -27.81 -2.94 9.75
C ALA A 174 -27.19 -4.24 9.19
N PHE A 175 -25.86 -4.26 9.01
CA PHE A 175 -25.15 -5.36 8.35
C PHE A 175 -24.36 -6.26 9.33
N PHE A 176 -23.32 -5.75 9.99
CA PHE A 176 -22.41 -6.62 10.77
C PHE A 176 -23.13 -7.41 11.86
N HIS A 177 -24.08 -6.76 12.53
CA HIS A 177 -24.85 -7.37 13.60
C HIS A 177 -25.71 -8.57 13.18
N LEU A 178 -25.79 -8.91 11.89
CA LEU A 178 -26.50 -10.10 11.41
C LEU A 178 -25.69 -11.39 11.62
N PHE A 179 -24.40 -11.28 11.91
CA PHE A 179 -23.45 -12.38 11.86
C PHE A 179 -22.76 -12.65 13.20
N PRO A 180 -22.22 -13.86 13.43
CA PRO A 180 -21.30 -14.12 14.54
C PRO A 180 -19.97 -13.38 14.34
N LEU A 181 -19.18 -13.23 15.41
CA LEU A 181 -17.97 -12.39 15.42
C LEU A 181 -16.96 -12.76 14.32
N GLU A 182 -16.70 -14.05 14.08
CA GLU A 182 -15.76 -14.51 13.06
C GLU A 182 -16.17 -14.07 11.65
N ASP A 183 -17.46 -14.14 11.34
CA ASP A 183 -18.01 -13.69 10.07
C ASP A 183 -17.96 -12.17 9.96
N GLN A 184 -18.21 -11.43 11.05
CA GLN A 184 -18.05 -9.97 11.05
C GLN A 184 -16.62 -9.56 10.73
N ILE A 185 -15.63 -10.23 11.32
CA ILE A 185 -14.21 -10.03 11.03
C ILE A 185 -13.90 -10.34 9.57
N SER A 186 -14.43 -11.46 9.05
CA SER A 186 -14.26 -11.85 7.64
C SER A 186 -14.81 -10.80 6.68
N ALA A 187 -16.01 -10.30 6.95
CA ALA A 187 -16.63 -9.24 6.17
C ALA A 187 -15.83 -7.93 6.26
N ALA A 188 -15.36 -7.54 7.45
CA ALA A 188 -14.53 -6.36 7.65
C ALA A 188 -13.23 -6.43 6.84
N LYS A 189 -12.58 -7.60 6.77
CA LYS A 189 -11.38 -7.83 5.94
C LYS A 189 -11.65 -7.65 4.45
N GLN A 190 -12.83 -8.02 3.95
CA GLN A 190 -13.19 -7.81 2.54
C GLN A 190 -13.54 -6.34 2.28
N ILE A 191 -14.31 -5.71 3.17
CA ILE A 191 -14.68 -4.30 3.09
C ILE A 191 -13.44 -3.40 3.13
N ALA A 192 -12.46 -3.72 3.97
CA ALA A 192 -11.20 -2.97 4.09
C ALA A 192 -10.43 -2.87 2.76
N LYS A 193 -10.54 -3.88 1.89
CA LYS A 193 -9.90 -3.87 0.57
C LYS A 193 -10.59 -2.94 -0.43
N LEU A 194 -11.87 -2.64 -0.23
CA LEU A 194 -12.65 -1.79 -1.13
C LEU A 194 -12.40 -0.30 -0.89
N VAL A 195 -12.19 0.10 0.37
CA VAL A 195 -12.20 1.52 0.76
C VAL A 195 -10.84 2.16 0.47
N LYS A 196 -10.81 3.30 -0.20
CA LYS A 196 -9.58 4.06 -0.51
C LYS A 196 -8.90 4.57 0.77
N LYS A 197 -7.61 4.90 0.68
CA LYS A 197 -6.90 5.61 1.76
C LYS A 197 -7.61 6.94 2.07
N GLY A 198 -7.81 7.28 3.34
CA GLY A 198 -8.63 8.43 3.74
C GLY A 198 -10.13 8.25 3.46
N GLY A 199 -10.57 7.10 2.96
CA GLY A 199 -11.96 6.74 2.80
C GLY A 199 -12.64 6.46 4.14
N VAL A 200 -13.96 6.60 4.17
CA VAL A 200 -14.76 6.42 5.38
C VAL A 200 -15.81 5.35 5.19
N ILE A 201 -16.05 4.59 6.24
CA ILE A 201 -17.18 3.67 6.36
C ILE A 201 -18.14 4.25 7.37
N VAL A 202 -19.38 4.47 6.99
CA VAL A 202 -20.40 5.01 7.88
C VAL A 202 -21.57 4.07 7.99
N GLY A 203 -22.21 4.06 9.15
CA GLY A 203 -23.39 3.24 9.31
C GLY A 203 -23.96 3.29 10.70
N ARG A 204 -25.09 2.59 10.85
CA ARG A 204 -25.68 2.33 12.15
C ARG A 204 -26.15 0.89 12.24
N GLN A 205 -26.11 0.33 13.43
CA GLN A 205 -26.58 -1.02 13.69
C GLN A 205 -27.06 -1.20 15.12
N ILE A 206 -27.69 -2.34 15.40
CA ILE A 206 -28.02 -2.70 16.78
C ILE A 206 -26.75 -3.28 17.43
N GLY A 207 -26.28 -2.60 18.47
CA GLY A 207 -25.22 -3.01 19.38
C GLY A 207 -25.76 -3.30 20.79
N SER A 208 -24.86 -3.43 21.76
CA SER A 208 -25.21 -3.71 23.15
C SER A 208 -24.26 -3.00 24.11
N VAL A 209 -24.78 -2.49 25.23
CA VAL A 209 -23.91 -2.01 26.33
C VAL A 209 -23.05 -3.13 26.92
N LYS A 210 -23.50 -4.39 26.80
CA LYS A 210 -22.76 -5.60 27.17
C LYS A 210 -22.47 -6.40 25.89
N PRO A 211 -21.29 -6.22 25.27
CA PRO A 211 -20.98 -6.89 24.02
C PRO A 211 -20.93 -8.42 24.20
N GLY A 212 -21.34 -9.16 23.19
CA GLY A 212 -21.41 -10.62 23.26
C GLY A 212 -22.36 -11.25 22.26
N ASP A 213 -22.44 -12.58 22.31
CA ASP A 213 -23.35 -13.37 21.47
C ASP A 213 -24.79 -13.25 21.96
N VAL A 214 -25.69 -13.07 21.00
CA VAL A 214 -27.14 -13.08 21.18
C VAL A 214 -27.78 -14.02 20.16
N ALA A 215 -29.03 -14.42 20.41
CA ALA A 215 -29.80 -15.14 19.41
C ALA A 215 -29.96 -14.27 18.15
N ALA A 216 -29.70 -14.86 16.97
CA ALA A 216 -29.91 -14.17 15.70
C ALA A 216 -31.37 -14.32 15.23
N ILE A 217 -31.69 -13.58 14.17
CA ILE A 217 -32.99 -13.61 13.48
C ILE A 217 -33.30 -15.03 12.98
N LYS A 218 -32.30 -15.72 12.42
CA LYS A 218 -32.46 -17.10 11.97
C LYS A 218 -32.41 -18.05 13.16
N GLU A 219 -33.41 -18.91 13.27
CA GLU A 219 -33.57 -19.84 14.38
C GLU A 219 -32.38 -20.80 14.46
N GLY A 220 -31.80 -20.96 15.66
CA GLY A 220 -30.61 -21.79 15.88
C GLY A 220 -29.27 -21.13 15.49
N SER A 221 -29.26 -19.86 15.08
CA SER A 221 -28.01 -19.10 14.81
C SER A 221 -27.75 -18.01 15.86
N THR A 222 -26.49 -17.59 15.95
CA THR A 222 -26.02 -16.53 16.86
C THR A 222 -25.55 -15.31 16.08
N SER A 223 -25.57 -14.17 16.74
CA SER A 223 -25.08 -12.88 16.25
C SER A 223 -24.26 -12.23 17.36
N TYR A 224 -23.18 -11.54 17.00
CA TYR A 224 -22.38 -10.79 17.98
C TYR A 224 -22.79 -9.31 18.01
N ARG A 225 -23.08 -8.79 19.19
CA ARG A 225 -23.43 -7.37 19.40
C ARG A 225 -22.25 -6.62 19.98
N HIS A 226 -21.88 -5.53 19.31
CA HIS A 226 -20.77 -4.68 19.73
C HIS A 226 -21.22 -3.50 20.60
N ASN A 227 -20.35 -3.10 21.53
CA ASN A 227 -20.24 -1.70 21.97
C ASN A 227 -19.18 -0.98 21.09
N VAL A 228 -18.91 0.31 21.33
CA VAL A 228 -17.91 1.06 20.54
C VAL A 228 -16.52 0.40 20.62
N GLU A 229 -16.08 0.02 21.83
CA GLU A 229 -14.75 -0.56 22.09
C GLU A 229 -14.51 -1.89 21.36
N THR A 230 -15.49 -2.79 21.38
CA THR A 230 -15.38 -4.08 20.69
C THR A 230 -15.53 -3.94 19.19
N PHE A 231 -16.22 -2.90 18.69
CA PHE A 231 -16.27 -2.60 17.27
C PHE A 231 -14.93 -2.03 16.78
N ASP A 232 -14.27 -1.19 17.59
CA ASP A 232 -12.89 -0.76 17.35
C ASP A 232 -11.91 -1.94 17.30
N ALA A 233 -12.03 -2.88 18.24
CA ALA A 233 -11.20 -4.08 18.26
C ALA A 233 -11.36 -4.94 16.98
N LEU A 234 -12.59 -5.06 16.46
CA LEU A 234 -12.86 -5.75 15.19
C LEU A 234 -12.13 -5.09 14.01
N TRP A 235 -12.16 -3.75 13.94
CA TRP A 235 -11.46 -3.00 12.88
C TRP A 235 -9.94 -3.01 13.03
N ARG A 236 -9.42 -3.09 14.25
CA ARG A 236 -7.99 -3.33 14.50
C ARG A 236 -7.54 -4.67 13.94
N GLU A 237 -8.28 -5.75 14.22
CA GLU A 237 -7.96 -7.07 13.68
C GLU A 237 -8.09 -7.13 12.14
N ALA A 238 -9.14 -6.53 11.59
CA ALA A 238 -9.29 -6.41 10.13
C ALA A 238 -8.12 -5.61 9.51
N GLY A 239 -7.68 -4.55 10.19
CA GLY A 239 -6.52 -3.74 9.82
C GLY A 239 -5.22 -4.54 9.77
N GLU A 240 -4.90 -5.28 10.84
CA GLU A 240 -3.72 -6.15 10.91
C GLU A 240 -3.68 -7.17 9.75
N ALA A 241 -4.80 -7.84 9.49
CA ALA A 241 -4.88 -8.86 8.43
C ALA A 241 -4.80 -8.29 7.01
N THR A 242 -5.13 -7.02 6.83
CA THR A 242 -5.14 -6.35 5.52
C THR A 242 -4.01 -5.33 5.35
N GLN A 243 -3.13 -5.21 6.34
CA GLN A 243 -2.05 -4.21 6.38
C GLN A 243 -2.59 -2.78 6.21
N THR A 244 -3.65 -2.46 6.94
CA THR A 244 -4.31 -1.14 6.95
C THR A 244 -4.51 -0.65 8.39
N GLN A 245 -4.62 0.67 8.57
CA GLN A 245 -4.99 1.26 9.86
C GLN A 245 -6.36 1.91 9.79
N TRP A 246 -7.11 1.75 10.87
CA TRP A 246 -8.49 2.21 10.99
C TRP A 246 -8.69 2.90 12.32
N ARG A 247 -9.47 3.98 12.32
CA ARG A 247 -9.98 4.63 13.53
C ARG A 247 -11.49 4.48 13.56
N VAL A 248 -12.04 4.06 14.69
CA VAL A 248 -13.49 3.98 14.91
C VAL A 248 -13.94 5.13 15.81
N ASP A 249 -14.84 5.97 15.31
CA ASP A 249 -15.58 6.93 16.10
C ASP A 249 -17.04 6.44 16.18
N GLY A 250 -17.53 6.22 17.41
CA GLY A 250 -18.85 5.63 17.60
C GLY A 250 -19.61 6.23 18.79
N THR A 251 -20.94 6.26 18.67
CA THR A 251 -21.84 6.64 19.75
C THR A 251 -22.92 5.58 19.93
N MET A 252 -23.46 5.49 21.14
CA MET A 252 -24.52 4.54 21.45
C MET A 252 -25.69 5.26 22.09
N ASP A 253 -26.89 5.01 21.56
CA ASP A 253 -28.13 5.56 22.10
C ASP A 253 -29.23 4.51 22.22
N MET A 254 -30.30 4.86 22.93
CA MET A 254 -31.40 3.93 23.20
C MET A 254 -32.16 3.60 21.92
N VAL A 255 -32.38 2.31 21.69
CA VAL A 255 -33.40 1.84 20.74
C VAL A 255 -34.71 1.62 21.47
N GLY A 256 -35.83 1.95 20.84
CA GLY A 256 -37.13 1.51 21.33
C GLY A 256 -37.16 -0.02 21.31
N ILE A 257 -37.20 -0.64 22.50
CA ILE A 257 -37.22 -2.10 22.64
C ILE A 257 -38.59 -2.57 22.17
N ASN A 258 -38.64 -3.39 21.12
CA ASN A 258 -39.88 -4.09 20.78
C ASN A 258 -40.05 -5.26 21.76
N PRO A 259 -41.06 -5.23 22.66
CA PRO A 259 -41.24 -6.30 23.65
C PRO A 259 -41.56 -7.67 23.02
N ALA A 260 -42.00 -7.67 21.75
CA ALA A 260 -42.27 -8.86 20.98
C ALA A 260 -41.05 -9.38 20.19
N SER A 261 -39.92 -8.65 20.21
CA SER A 261 -38.70 -9.07 19.52
C SER A 261 -37.94 -10.10 20.38
N PRO A 262 -37.65 -11.31 19.85
CA PRO A 262 -36.90 -12.32 20.59
C PRO A 262 -35.40 -12.02 20.69
N VAL A 263 -34.92 -10.94 20.05
CA VAL A 263 -33.49 -10.60 19.89
C VAL A 263 -33.13 -9.22 20.42
N GLU A 264 -34.09 -8.45 20.96
CA GLU A 264 -33.86 -7.16 21.59
C GLU A 264 -34.11 -7.27 23.11
N ASP A 265 -33.22 -6.70 23.91
CA ASP A 265 -33.26 -6.74 25.37
C ASP A 265 -32.97 -5.35 25.99
N SER A 266 -32.92 -5.26 27.33
CA SER A 266 -32.61 -4.01 28.02
C SER A 266 -31.20 -3.46 27.74
N ASN A 267 -30.28 -4.28 27.24
CA ASN A 267 -28.91 -3.91 26.92
C ASN A 267 -28.76 -3.40 25.47
N SER A 268 -29.76 -3.66 24.63
CA SER A 268 -29.74 -3.30 23.22
C SER A 268 -29.65 -1.79 23.02
N ARG A 269 -28.75 -1.34 22.16
CA ARG A 269 -28.53 0.08 21.81
C ARG A 269 -28.38 0.20 20.30
N ARG A 270 -28.60 1.39 19.77
CA ARG A 270 -28.17 1.74 18.42
C ARG A 270 -26.72 2.18 18.51
N LEU A 271 -25.85 1.48 17.81
CA LEU A 271 -24.46 1.85 17.58
C LEU A 271 -24.40 2.61 16.27
N LEU A 272 -24.11 3.90 16.34
CA LEU A 272 -23.78 4.75 15.21
C LEU A 272 -22.26 4.80 15.09
N PHE A 273 -21.70 4.60 13.90
CA PHE A 273 -20.26 4.51 13.71
C PHE A 273 -19.77 5.20 12.45
N THR A 274 -18.56 5.74 12.55
CA THR A 274 -17.69 6.11 11.44
C THR A 274 -16.38 5.36 11.62
N VAL A 275 -15.94 4.64 10.60
CA VAL A 275 -14.64 3.96 10.54
C VAL A 275 -13.83 4.63 9.46
N THR A 276 -12.76 5.32 9.85
CA THR A 276 -11.92 6.07 8.92
C THR A 276 -10.69 5.24 8.60
N ARG A 277 -10.45 4.94 7.31
CA ARG A 277 -9.18 4.35 6.87
C ARG A 277 -8.12 5.42 7.05
N GLN A 278 -7.28 5.24 8.07
CA GLN A 278 -6.20 6.17 8.31
C GLN A 278 -5.30 6.23 7.08
N LEU A 279 -4.91 7.44 6.72
CA LEU A 279 -3.71 7.64 5.92
C LEU A 279 -2.60 7.05 6.77
N LEU A 280 -2.03 5.94 6.31
CA LEU A 280 -1.12 5.05 7.06
C LEU A 280 0.26 5.71 7.35
N ILE A 281 0.31 7.03 7.47
CA ILE A 281 1.52 7.82 7.48
C ILE A 281 1.31 8.94 8.50
N ASP A 282 1.46 8.59 9.77
CA ASP A 282 1.88 9.53 10.79
C ASP A 282 3.34 9.21 11.10
N PRO A 283 4.31 9.86 10.44
CA PRO A 283 5.71 9.67 10.78
C PRO A 283 6.02 10.15 12.21
N GLY A 284 5.11 10.83 12.91
CA GLY A 284 5.29 11.24 14.29
C GLY A 284 5.60 12.74 14.47
N TYR A 285 5.53 13.56 13.42
CA TYR A 285 5.72 15.02 13.52
C TYR A 285 4.71 15.67 14.48
N LYS A 286 5.21 16.56 15.35
CA LYS A 286 4.40 17.21 16.41
C LYS A 286 4.05 18.66 16.12
N GLU A 287 4.79 19.29 15.21
CA GLU A 287 4.54 20.64 14.73
C GLU A 287 4.39 20.57 13.22
N ILE A 288 3.21 20.95 12.72
CA ILE A 288 2.85 20.89 11.31
C ILE A 288 2.39 22.28 10.89
N GLU A 289 3.05 22.85 9.87
CA GLU A 289 2.55 24.03 9.18
C GLU A 289 1.37 23.61 8.31
N VAL A 290 0.16 24.07 8.66
CA VAL A 290 -1.07 23.49 8.09
C VAL A 290 -1.54 24.21 6.84
N SER A 291 -1.45 25.53 6.82
CA SER A 291 -2.05 26.39 5.79
C SER A 291 -1.72 27.86 6.04
N THR A 292 -1.92 28.68 5.01
CA THR A 292 -1.93 30.15 5.12
C THR A 292 -3.38 30.66 5.01
N PRO A 293 -4.14 30.78 6.11
CA PRO A 293 -5.58 31.06 6.13
C PRO A 293 -5.97 32.41 5.51
N THR A 294 -4.99 33.27 5.29
CA THR A 294 -5.20 34.60 4.72
C THR A 294 -4.99 34.61 3.20
N ALA A 295 -4.43 33.55 2.63
CA ALA A 295 -4.18 33.42 1.19
C ALA A 295 -5.46 33.13 0.39
N SER A 296 -6.39 32.34 0.93
CA SER A 296 -7.67 32.04 0.27
C SER A 296 -8.76 31.62 1.27
N THR A 297 -10.02 31.61 0.83
CA THR A 297 -11.13 31.06 1.62
C THR A 297 -10.93 29.56 1.89
N THR A 298 -10.42 28.80 0.92
CA THR A 298 -10.13 27.37 1.08
C THR A 298 -9.13 27.13 2.20
N GLU A 299 -8.04 27.89 2.24
CA GLU A 299 -7.03 27.80 3.30
C GLU A 299 -7.62 28.20 4.66
N TYR A 300 -8.48 29.21 4.69
CA TYR A 300 -9.17 29.62 5.90
C TYR A 300 -10.07 28.51 6.45
N ASP A 301 -10.93 27.94 5.60
CA ASP A 301 -11.87 26.89 5.97
C ASP A 301 -11.15 25.61 6.39
N PHE A 302 -10.06 25.25 5.69
CA PHE A 302 -9.19 24.13 6.07
C PHE A 302 -8.56 24.35 7.45
N THR A 303 -8.04 25.55 7.73
CA THR A 303 -7.52 25.92 9.05
C THR A 303 -8.60 25.78 10.13
N ARG A 304 -9.82 26.27 9.85
CA ARG A 304 -10.96 26.17 10.78
C ARG A 304 -11.33 24.73 11.10
N GLN A 305 -11.34 23.87 10.09
CA GLN A 305 -11.63 22.45 10.26
C GLN A 305 -10.56 21.75 11.10
N LEU A 306 -9.28 22.04 10.86
CA LEU A 306 -8.18 21.39 11.57
C LEU A 306 -8.15 21.71 13.06
N ILE A 307 -8.54 22.93 13.46
CA ILE A 307 -8.58 23.36 14.86
C ILE A 307 -9.47 22.47 15.74
N GLU A 308 -10.49 21.82 15.16
CA GLU A 308 -11.35 20.89 15.89
C GLU A 308 -10.68 19.54 16.16
N THR A 309 -9.59 19.23 15.45
CA THR A 309 -8.99 17.88 15.40
C THR A 309 -7.50 17.83 15.74
N ALA A 310 -6.77 18.94 15.63
CA ALA A 310 -5.33 19.01 15.79
C ALA A 310 -4.91 19.53 17.17
N ASP A 311 -3.87 18.93 17.74
CA ASP A 311 -3.33 19.29 19.06
C ASP A 311 -2.48 20.57 19.04
N ALA A 312 -1.90 20.92 17.89
CA ALA A 312 -1.11 22.13 17.68
C ALA A 312 -1.18 22.59 16.22
N VAL A 313 -1.19 23.91 16.00
CA VAL A 313 -1.29 24.50 14.66
C VAL A 313 -0.20 25.55 14.46
N LEU A 314 0.65 25.38 13.43
CA LEU A 314 1.61 26.40 12.96
C LEU A 314 1.02 27.11 11.73
N CYS A 315 1.04 28.45 11.74
CA CYS A 315 0.39 29.26 10.71
C CYS A 315 1.25 30.46 10.28
N PRO A 316 1.68 30.54 9.01
CA PRO A 316 2.31 31.73 8.44
C PRO A 316 1.39 32.93 8.47
N CYS A 317 1.98 34.10 8.72
CA CYS A 317 1.24 35.33 8.96
C CYS A 317 2.04 36.56 8.55
N ARG A 318 1.54 37.27 7.53
CA ARG A 318 2.01 38.61 7.19
C ARG A 318 1.50 39.65 8.20
N LEU A 319 2.23 40.75 8.44
CA LEU A 319 1.83 41.71 9.50
C LEU A 319 0.47 42.35 9.24
N ASP A 320 0.18 42.65 7.98
CA ASP A 320 -1.07 43.27 7.56
C ASP A 320 -2.29 42.37 7.81
N LEU A 321 -2.06 41.07 8.05
CA LEU A 321 -3.10 40.05 8.14
C LEU A 321 -3.17 39.36 9.51
N ILE A 322 -2.40 39.83 10.52
CA ILE A 322 -2.35 39.26 11.88
C ILE A 322 -3.74 39.03 12.46
N LYS A 323 -4.62 40.02 12.36
CA LYS A 323 -5.98 39.91 12.90
C LYS A 323 -6.76 38.74 12.29
N ARG A 324 -6.71 38.60 10.96
CA ARG A 324 -7.44 37.56 10.23
C ARG A 324 -6.86 36.18 10.52
N THR A 325 -5.54 36.08 10.64
CA THR A 325 -4.88 34.83 11.06
C THR A 325 -5.31 34.43 12.46
N VAL A 326 -5.27 35.34 13.43
CA VAL A 326 -5.72 35.06 14.81
C VAL A 326 -7.20 34.67 14.87
N GLU A 327 -8.06 35.35 14.09
CA GLU A 327 -9.47 34.98 13.96
C GLU A 327 -9.66 33.56 13.42
N SER A 328 -8.86 33.16 12.43
CA SER A 328 -8.88 31.79 11.91
C SER A 328 -8.46 30.76 12.96
N LEU A 329 -7.66 31.13 13.96
CA LEU A 329 -7.07 30.21 14.96
C LEU A 329 -7.88 30.08 16.26
N ARG A 330 -9.01 30.80 16.38
CA ARG A 330 -9.84 30.79 17.59
C ARG A 330 -10.37 29.39 17.92
N GLY A 331 -10.11 28.95 19.16
CA GLY A 331 -10.55 27.65 19.67
C GLY A 331 -9.45 26.59 19.71
N ALA A 332 -8.28 26.84 19.09
CA ALA A 332 -7.14 25.94 19.18
C ALA A 332 -6.56 25.89 20.60
N SER A 333 -6.07 24.73 21.02
CA SER A 333 -5.44 24.54 22.34
C SER A 333 -4.01 25.07 22.37
N LYS A 334 -3.23 24.83 21.30
CA LYS A 334 -1.85 25.32 21.12
C LYS A 334 -1.66 25.86 19.71
N VAL A 335 -1.00 27.01 19.62
CA VAL A 335 -0.78 27.70 18.34
C VAL A 335 0.63 28.27 18.28
N ILE A 336 1.26 28.13 17.12
CA ILE A 336 2.47 28.86 16.75
C ILE A 336 2.10 29.82 15.61
N ILE A 337 2.15 31.13 15.87
CA ILE A 337 2.01 32.13 14.80
C ILE A 337 3.39 32.39 14.21
N SER A 338 3.54 32.23 12.90
CA SER A 338 4.79 32.49 12.17
C SER A 338 4.74 33.86 11.50
N LEU A 339 5.40 34.85 12.09
CA LEU A 339 5.60 36.18 11.51
C LEU A 339 6.92 36.21 10.74
N TYR A 340 6.94 36.82 9.55
CA TYR A 340 8.16 36.93 8.75
C TYR A 340 8.27 38.25 7.99
N TYR A 341 9.51 38.74 7.81
CA TYR A 341 9.86 39.91 6.99
C TYR A 341 11.13 39.67 6.21
N ALA A 342 11.15 40.04 4.92
CA ALA A 342 12.39 40.05 4.15
C ALA A 342 13.35 41.11 4.71
N SER A 343 14.53 40.64 5.13
CA SER A 343 15.56 41.47 5.75
C SER A 343 16.76 41.73 4.85
N SER A 344 16.81 41.11 3.67
CA SER A 344 17.99 41.22 2.80
C SER A 344 18.11 42.63 2.21
N PRO A 345 19.34 43.14 2.05
CA PRO A 345 19.56 44.47 1.50
C PRO A 345 18.86 44.68 0.14
N ILE A 346 18.86 43.65 -0.71
CA ILE A 346 18.21 43.72 -2.03
C ILE A 346 16.70 43.84 -1.93
N MET A 347 16.05 43.11 -1.01
CA MET A 347 14.60 43.19 -0.84
C MET A 347 14.18 44.54 -0.25
N LEU A 348 14.92 45.03 0.73
CA LEU A 348 14.70 46.36 1.33
C LEU A 348 14.82 47.48 0.30
N ASP A 349 15.83 47.44 -0.56
CA ASP A 349 16.05 48.44 -1.60
C ASP A 349 15.03 48.33 -2.74
N THR A 350 14.79 47.12 -3.27
CA THR A 350 14.06 46.94 -4.54
C THR A 350 12.57 46.68 -4.40
N VAL A 351 12.13 46.04 -3.31
CA VAL A 351 10.72 45.62 -3.15
C VAL A 351 9.99 46.54 -2.19
N PHE A 352 10.64 46.88 -1.07
CA PHE A 352 9.99 47.65 0.00
C PHE A 352 10.32 49.13 -0.03
N GLU A 353 11.43 49.53 -0.64
CA GLU A 353 11.97 50.90 -0.61
C GLU A 353 12.07 51.42 0.85
N MET A 354 12.55 50.56 1.76
CA MET A 354 12.61 50.79 3.20
C MET A 354 14.04 50.73 3.73
N SER A 355 14.35 51.51 4.76
CA SER A 355 15.60 51.37 5.50
C SER A 355 15.54 50.22 6.51
N GLN A 356 16.71 49.79 7.00
CA GLN A 356 16.80 48.86 8.12
C GLN A 356 16.10 49.38 9.39
N GLN A 357 16.03 50.70 9.58
CA GLN A 357 15.32 51.26 10.74
C GLN A 357 13.80 51.15 10.56
N ASP A 358 13.29 51.42 9.36
CA ASP A 358 11.86 51.30 9.07
C ASP A 358 11.37 49.85 9.23
N LEU A 359 12.19 48.89 8.81
CA LEU A 359 11.92 47.47 9.03
C LEU A 359 11.92 47.11 10.52
N TYR A 360 12.92 47.58 11.28
CA TYR A 360 12.97 47.36 12.73
C TYR A 360 11.70 47.88 13.43
N ASP A 361 11.26 49.09 13.09
CA ASP A 361 10.06 49.70 13.69
C ASP A 361 8.79 48.92 13.31
N SER A 362 8.72 48.38 12.08
CA SER A 362 7.61 47.53 11.62
C SER A 362 7.53 46.21 12.39
N VAL A 363 8.68 45.57 12.64
CA VAL A 363 8.75 44.33 13.45
C VAL A 363 8.29 44.61 14.89
N VAL A 364 8.77 45.69 15.50
CA VAL A 364 8.38 46.10 16.86
C VAL A 364 6.86 46.27 16.94
N GLN A 365 6.28 47.03 16.00
CA GLN A 365 4.84 47.29 15.98
C GLN A 365 4.02 46.01 15.82
N ALA A 366 4.41 45.13 14.90
CA ALA A 366 3.67 43.91 14.62
C ALA A 366 3.74 42.88 15.74
N VAL A 367 4.91 42.66 16.34
CA VAL A 367 5.04 41.71 17.46
C VAL A 367 4.24 42.22 18.66
N ALA A 368 4.28 43.52 18.94
CA ALA A 368 3.46 44.13 19.98
C ALA A 368 1.96 43.97 19.71
N TYR A 369 1.52 44.20 18.47
CA TYR A 369 0.13 44.01 18.09
C TYR A 369 -0.31 42.55 18.16
N CYS A 370 0.50 41.62 17.65
CA CYS A 370 0.26 40.19 17.73
C CYS A 370 0.07 39.74 19.19
N LYS A 371 0.98 40.13 20.09
CA LYS A 371 0.87 39.86 21.53
C LYS A 371 -0.42 40.41 22.13
N SER A 372 -0.78 41.64 21.77
CA SER A 372 -1.95 42.33 22.34
C SER A 372 -3.29 41.64 22.04
N ILE A 373 -3.39 40.96 20.88
CA ILE A 373 -4.61 40.26 20.46
C ILE A 373 -4.54 38.74 20.67
N THR A 374 -3.47 38.23 21.27
CA THR A 374 -3.25 36.80 21.55
C THR A 374 -2.92 36.57 23.02
N LYS A 375 -1.63 36.55 23.37
CA LYS A 375 -1.10 36.25 24.71
C LYS A 375 -1.66 37.19 25.79
N ASP A 376 -1.85 38.46 25.47
CA ASP A 376 -2.34 39.46 26.44
C ASP A 376 -3.87 39.59 26.44
N ASP A 377 -4.57 39.05 25.43
CA ASP A 377 -6.03 39.12 25.33
C ASP A 377 -6.70 38.13 26.32
N PRO A 378 -7.46 38.61 27.32
CA PRO A 378 -8.13 37.75 28.28
C PRO A 378 -9.09 36.72 27.66
N SER A 379 -9.67 37.02 26.49
CA SER A 379 -10.57 36.13 25.77
C SER A 379 -9.87 34.91 25.16
N GLN A 380 -8.54 35.00 24.97
CA GLN A 380 -7.72 33.97 24.34
C GLN A 380 -6.90 33.12 25.33
N ARG A 381 -7.09 33.30 26.65
CA ARG A 381 -6.32 32.62 27.73
C ARG A 381 -6.36 31.09 27.71
N LYS A 382 -7.32 30.49 27.01
CA LYS A 382 -7.44 29.02 26.88
C LYS A 382 -6.45 28.44 25.87
N THR A 383 -5.87 29.28 25.02
CA THR A 383 -4.92 28.89 23.99
C THR A 383 -3.51 29.20 24.45
N THR A 384 -2.60 28.24 24.35
CA THR A 384 -1.16 28.49 24.50
C THR A 384 -0.64 29.08 23.20
N TRP A 385 -0.37 30.38 23.20
CA TRP A 385 0.20 31.09 22.06
C TRP A 385 1.73 31.08 22.13
N ASN A 386 2.36 30.60 21.07
CA ASN A 386 3.78 30.78 20.83
C ASN A 386 3.99 31.62 19.56
N LEU A 387 5.15 32.27 19.47
CA LEU A 387 5.56 33.07 18.33
C LEU A 387 6.76 32.42 17.66
N MET A 388 6.68 32.31 16.35
CA MET A 388 7.80 32.09 15.47
C MET A 388 8.07 33.38 14.70
N PHE A 389 9.32 33.84 14.67
CA PHE A 389 9.74 35.02 13.91
C PHE A 389 10.88 34.68 12.96
N SER A 390 10.72 35.06 11.70
CA SER A 390 11.68 34.76 10.63
C SER A 390 12.14 36.04 9.93
N PRO A 391 13.42 36.45 10.04
CA PRO A 391 14.04 37.34 9.06
C PRO A 391 14.19 36.60 7.72
N GLU A 392 13.19 36.72 6.86
CA GLU A 392 13.20 36.12 5.52
C GLU A 392 14.41 36.62 4.72
N ALA A 393 14.99 35.71 3.93
CA ALA A 393 16.24 35.91 3.20
C ALA A 393 17.46 36.13 4.12
N PHE A 394 17.45 35.52 5.32
CA PHE A 394 18.56 35.54 6.29
C PHE A 394 19.92 35.18 5.67
N SER A 395 19.99 34.15 4.83
CA SER A 395 21.22 33.72 4.15
C SER A 395 21.90 34.82 3.30
N SER A 396 21.15 35.85 2.91
CA SER A 396 21.62 37.01 2.14
C SER A 396 21.60 38.32 2.93
N SER A 397 21.28 38.25 4.22
CA SER A 397 21.17 39.40 5.12
C SER A 397 22.39 39.53 6.02
N ASP A 398 22.61 40.72 6.58
CA ASP A 398 23.59 40.90 7.65
C ASP A 398 23.11 40.16 8.91
N THR A 399 23.89 39.20 9.39
CA THR A 399 23.55 38.36 10.55
C THR A 399 23.36 39.16 11.83
N LEU A 400 24.15 40.21 12.06
CA LEU A 400 24.04 41.06 13.26
C LEU A 400 22.79 41.94 13.20
N TYR A 401 22.40 42.39 12.01
CA TYR A 401 21.14 43.08 11.82
C TYR A 401 19.94 42.14 12.08
N CYS A 402 19.98 40.90 11.56
CA CYS A 402 18.95 39.90 11.82
C CYS A 402 18.85 39.57 13.32
N LEU A 403 20.00 39.44 14.01
CA LEU A 403 20.06 39.27 15.46
C LEU A 403 19.34 40.41 16.18
N ARG A 404 19.56 41.67 15.77
CA ARG A 404 18.89 42.84 16.36
C ARG A 404 17.36 42.79 16.17
N LEU A 405 16.86 42.35 15.01
CA LEU A 405 15.42 42.19 14.78
C LEU A 405 14.83 41.11 15.69
N CYS A 406 15.51 39.97 15.77
CA CYS A 406 15.12 38.83 16.61
C CYS A 406 15.16 39.17 18.11
N GLU A 407 16.14 39.95 18.57
CA GLU A 407 16.19 40.46 19.94
C GLU A 407 14.99 41.37 20.27
N ALA A 408 14.60 42.23 19.34
CA ALA A 408 13.41 43.07 19.52
C ALA A 408 12.13 42.24 19.60
N ALA A 409 11.96 41.27 18.70
CA ALA A 409 10.82 40.36 18.71
C ALA A 409 10.74 39.57 20.03
N LYS A 410 11.86 39.01 20.49
CA LYS A 410 11.98 38.29 21.76
C LYS A 410 11.62 39.17 22.95
N SER A 411 12.19 40.37 23.02
CA SER A 411 11.97 41.32 24.11
C SER A 411 10.49 41.70 24.25
N ILE A 412 9.80 41.92 23.13
CA ILE A 412 8.38 42.29 23.13
C ILE A 412 7.49 41.09 23.46
N TRP A 413 7.78 39.93 22.86
CA TRP A 413 7.00 38.71 23.05
C TRP A 413 7.09 38.16 24.48
N GLU A 414 8.24 38.39 25.15
CA GLU A 414 8.54 37.91 26.51
C GLU A 414 8.37 36.38 26.65
N PRO A 415 9.13 35.56 25.87
CA PRO A 415 9.05 34.12 25.96
C PRO A 415 9.49 33.60 27.33
N THR A 416 9.16 32.34 27.59
CA THR A 416 9.52 31.62 28.82
C THR A 416 10.36 30.41 28.47
N VAL A 417 10.95 29.75 29.46
CA VAL A 417 11.70 28.50 29.22
C VAL A 417 10.73 27.38 28.78
N GLU A 418 9.51 27.39 29.31
CA GLU A 418 8.47 26.41 29.01
C GLU A 418 7.85 26.61 27.63
N VAL A 419 7.77 27.86 27.17
CA VAL A 419 7.28 28.25 25.85
C VAL A 419 8.31 29.20 25.23
N PRO A 420 9.40 28.65 24.66
CA PRO A 420 10.46 29.45 24.05
C PRO A 420 9.96 30.04 22.72
N ILE A 421 10.40 31.26 22.41
CA ILE A 421 10.15 31.85 21.09
C ILE A 421 10.94 31.05 20.04
N ILE A 422 10.35 30.83 18.87
CA ILE A 422 11.04 30.19 17.76
C ILE A 422 11.62 31.28 16.86
N LEU A 423 12.93 31.26 16.63
CA LEU A 423 13.61 32.20 15.74
C LEU A 423 14.13 31.40 14.55
N THR A 424 13.45 31.51 13.41
CA THR A 424 13.75 30.73 12.21
C THR A 424 14.72 31.52 11.32
N LEU A 425 15.81 30.88 10.91
CA LEU A 425 16.87 31.47 10.10
C LEU A 425 16.80 30.93 8.67
N PRO A 426 16.00 31.53 7.77
CA PRO A 426 15.77 30.92 6.47
C PRO A 426 16.92 31.14 5.47
N ALA A 427 17.40 30.08 4.84
CA ALA A 427 18.05 30.20 3.54
C ALA A 427 16.97 30.21 2.45
N THR A 428 16.18 31.29 2.39
CA THR A 428 15.07 31.48 1.44
C THR A 428 15.52 31.23 0.01
N VAL A 429 16.73 31.68 -0.31
CA VAL A 429 17.51 31.19 -1.45
C VAL A 429 18.83 30.66 -0.90
N GLU A 430 19.26 29.51 -1.38
CA GLU A 430 20.58 28.97 -1.05
C GLU A 430 21.67 29.78 -1.78
N MET A 431 22.31 30.73 -1.07
CA MET A 431 23.22 31.71 -1.69
C MET A 431 24.68 31.26 -1.77
N SER A 432 25.12 30.39 -0.86
CA SER A 432 26.52 30.02 -0.70
C SER A 432 26.69 28.53 -0.38
N THR A 433 27.91 28.10 -0.05
CA THR A 433 28.16 26.75 0.45
C THR A 433 27.61 26.57 1.87
N PRO A 434 27.23 25.34 2.26
CA PRO A 434 26.51 25.09 3.51
C PRO A 434 27.31 25.45 4.77
N ASN A 435 28.65 25.43 4.72
CA ASN A 435 29.49 25.88 5.83
C ASN A 435 29.36 27.39 6.11
N VAL A 436 29.15 28.23 5.08
CA VAL A 436 28.96 29.68 5.28
C VAL A 436 27.64 29.95 5.97
N TYR A 437 26.59 29.22 5.62
CA TYR A 437 25.32 29.30 6.32
C TYR A 437 25.44 28.82 7.77
N ALA A 438 26.17 27.72 8.02
CA ALA A 438 26.43 27.24 9.36
C ALA A 438 27.19 28.26 10.23
N ASP A 439 28.20 28.95 9.67
CA ASP A 439 28.90 30.04 10.37
C ASP A 439 27.93 31.18 10.76
N GLN A 440 26.97 31.53 9.90
CA GLN A 440 25.94 32.53 10.21
C GLN A 440 25.01 32.05 11.32
N VAL A 441 24.62 30.77 11.30
CA VAL A 441 23.80 30.14 12.35
C VAL A 441 24.56 30.12 13.68
N GLU A 442 25.83 29.73 13.70
CA GLU A 442 26.66 29.70 14.90
C GLU A 442 26.81 31.10 15.49
N LEU A 443 27.12 32.10 14.66
CA LEU A 443 27.21 33.49 15.08
C LEU A 443 25.89 33.97 15.70
N PHE A 444 24.75 33.67 15.08
CA PHE A 444 23.44 34.02 15.62
C PHE A 444 23.16 33.30 16.95
N ALA A 445 23.32 31.98 16.98
CA ALA A 445 22.96 31.12 18.11
C ALA A 445 23.84 31.39 19.34
N THR A 446 25.10 31.78 19.16
CA THR A 446 26.01 32.15 20.25
C THR A 446 25.86 33.59 20.73
N SER A 447 25.24 34.46 19.92
CA SER A 447 25.10 35.89 20.23
C SER A 447 23.71 36.28 20.78
N ILE A 448 22.66 35.49 20.52
CA ILE A 448 21.32 35.77 21.04
C ILE A 448 21.30 35.62 22.58
N SER A 449 20.80 36.64 23.27
CA SER A 449 20.68 36.64 24.74
C SER A 449 19.52 35.74 25.21
N ASP A 450 19.48 35.39 26.50
CA ASP A 450 18.47 34.49 27.10
C ASP A 450 18.25 33.22 26.26
N ARG A 451 19.34 32.56 25.87
CA ARG A 451 19.36 31.46 24.89
C ARG A 451 18.42 30.31 25.27
N GLU A 452 18.20 30.09 26.56
CA GLU A 452 17.28 29.08 27.11
C GLU A 452 15.80 29.37 26.85
N LYS A 453 15.43 30.59 26.43
CA LYS A 453 14.07 31.00 26.07
C LYS A 453 13.87 31.08 24.55
N VAL A 454 14.85 30.62 23.78
CA VAL A 454 14.88 30.69 22.31
C VAL A 454 15.07 29.29 21.76
N CYS A 455 14.24 28.92 20.77
CA CYS A 455 14.49 27.76 19.91
C CYS A 455 14.99 28.29 18.56
N VAL A 456 16.25 28.01 18.22
CA VAL A 456 16.79 28.38 16.90
C VAL A 456 16.35 27.33 15.88
N SER A 457 15.61 27.79 14.86
CA SER A 457 15.05 26.95 13.80
C SER A 457 15.71 27.23 12.46
N LEU A 458 15.91 26.21 11.63
CA LEU A 458 16.45 26.31 10.29
C LEU A 458 15.35 26.10 9.26
N HIS A 459 15.34 26.91 8.20
CA HIS A 459 14.44 26.73 7.06
C HIS A 459 15.24 26.91 5.77
N VAL A 460 15.73 25.82 5.20
CA VAL A 460 16.72 25.87 4.12
C VAL A 460 16.15 25.34 2.81
N HIS A 461 16.22 26.16 1.76
CA HIS A 461 15.93 25.74 0.39
C HIS A 461 17.14 25.13 -0.29
N ASN A 462 16.92 24.49 -1.44
CA ASN A 462 17.88 23.63 -2.11
C ASN A 462 18.42 24.17 -3.45
N ASP A 463 18.46 25.49 -3.64
CA ASP A 463 18.80 26.12 -4.93
C ASP A 463 20.19 25.74 -5.47
N ARG A 464 21.13 25.35 -4.61
CA ARG A 464 22.50 24.88 -4.95
C ARG A 464 22.69 23.40 -4.65
N GLY A 465 21.61 22.68 -4.33
CA GLY A 465 21.61 21.24 -4.08
C GLY A 465 22.25 20.83 -2.75
N CYS A 466 22.39 21.74 -1.79
CA CYS A 466 23.08 21.50 -0.52
C CYS A 466 22.21 21.71 0.73
N ALA A 467 20.87 21.77 0.60
CA ALA A 467 19.96 22.02 1.73
C ALA A 467 20.13 21.05 2.90
N VAL A 468 20.27 19.75 2.61
CA VAL A 468 20.51 18.71 3.63
C VAL A 468 21.80 18.99 4.40
N ALA A 469 22.89 19.32 3.69
CA ALA A 469 24.16 19.64 4.32
C ALA A 469 24.10 20.95 5.12
N ALA A 470 23.37 21.96 4.63
CA ALA A 470 23.15 23.22 5.33
C ALA A 470 22.36 23.02 6.64
N ALA A 471 21.35 22.16 6.63
CA ALA A 471 20.58 21.81 7.82
C ALA A 471 21.44 21.05 8.85
N GLU A 472 22.15 19.99 8.44
CA GLU A 472 23.00 19.20 9.36
C GLU A 472 24.11 20.06 9.99
N LEU A 473 24.79 20.90 9.18
CA LEU A 473 25.81 21.83 9.68
C LEU A 473 25.22 22.94 10.55
N GLY A 474 24.04 23.45 10.21
CA GLY A 474 23.33 24.42 11.04
C GLY A 474 22.89 23.85 12.40
N GLN A 475 22.50 22.58 12.47
CA GLN A 475 22.22 21.91 13.73
C GLN A 475 23.49 21.74 14.57
N MET A 476 24.61 21.34 13.94
CA MET A 476 25.91 21.30 14.61
C MET A 476 26.38 22.69 15.10
N ALA A 477 25.97 23.75 14.41
CA ALA A 477 26.21 25.15 14.78
C ALA A 477 25.31 25.66 15.93
N GLY A 478 24.39 24.84 16.45
CA GLY A 478 23.60 25.16 17.64
C GLY A 478 22.11 25.45 17.38
N ALA A 479 21.60 25.12 16.20
CA ALA A 479 20.16 25.09 15.95
C ALA A 479 19.51 23.81 16.51
N GLU A 480 18.26 23.92 16.96
CA GLU A 480 17.52 22.85 17.64
C GLU A 480 16.36 22.31 16.81
N ARG A 481 15.92 23.06 15.80
CA ARG A 481 14.73 22.78 15.01
C ARG A 481 15.01 22.95 13.52
N VAL A 482 14.36 22.14 12.68
CA VAL A 482 14.46 22.22 11.23
C VAL A 482 13.07 22.14 10.62
N GLU A 483 12.79 23.05 9.70
CA GLU A 483 11.60 23.08 8.85
C GLU A 483 11.96 22.52 7.48
N GLY A 484 11.06 21.73 6.89
CA GLY A 484 11.28 21.13 5.58
C GLY A 484 10.04 20.41 5.06
N CYS A 485 10.22 19.61 4.02
CA CYS A 485 9.15 18.79 3.46
C CYS A 485 9.60 17.34 3.29
N LEU A 486 8.64 16.41 3.32
CA LEU A 486 8.90 15.03 2.92
C LEU A 486 9.38 15.00 1.46
N PHE A 487 10.51 14.34 1.21
CA PHE A 487 11.15 14.22 -0.10
C PHE A 487 11.53 15.56 -0.75
N GLY A 488 11.71 16.60 0.06
CA GLY A 488 12.24 17.89 -0.39
C GLY A 488 11.30 18.67 -1.31
N ASN A 489 9.98 18.50 -1.19
CA ASN A 489 9.03 19.37 -1.90
C ASN A 489 9.16 20.85 -1.45
N GLY A 490 8.70 21.78 -2.27
CA GLY A 490 8.69 23.22 -1.95
C GLY A 490 9.02 24.10 -3.15
N GLU A 491 9.18 25.39 -2.90
CA GLU A 491 9.49 26.38 -3.93
C GLU A 491 10.78 26.04 -4.72
N ARG A 492 10.74 26.19 -6.05
CA ARG A 492 11.86 26.04 -7.00
C ARG A 492 12.55 24.67 -6.93
N ALA A 493 13.68 24.59 -6.21
CA ALA A 493 14.46 23.38 -6.01
C ALA A 493 14.02 22.58 -4.77
N GLY A 494 13.04 23.10 -4.03
CA GLY A 494 12.46 22.47 -2.86
C GLY A 494 13.02 22.97 -1.53
N ASN A 495 12.32 22.59 -0.46
CA ASN A 495 12.84 22.67 0.91
C ASN A 495 13.82 21.53 1.18
N VAL A 496 14.52 21.57 2.31
CA VAL A 496 15.27 20.39 2.78
C VAL A 496 14.37 19.17 2.93
N ASP A 497 14.90 18.02 2.51
CA ASP A 497 14.22 16.74 2.60
C ASP A 497 14.27 16.18 4.03
N LEU A 498 13.13 16.20 4.70
CA LEU A 498 12.99 15.71 6.07
C LEU A 498 13.18 14.19 6.19
N VAL A 499 12.90 13.42 5.13
CA VAL A 499 13.11 11.97 5.13
C VAL A 499 14.61 11.69 5.10
N THR A 500 15.35 12.42 4.25
CA THR A 500 16.81 12.32 4.19
C THR A 500 17.45 12.72 5.52
N LEU A 501 17.03 13.82 6.16
CA LEU A 501 17.58 14.21 7.47
C LEU A 501 17.34 13.16 8.55
N ALA A 502 16.10 12.65 8.67
CA ALA A 502 15.76 11.63 9.65
C ALA A 502 16.57 10.33 9.45
N LEU A 503 16.70 9.88 8.19
CA LEU A 503 17.40 8.63 7.91
C LEU A 503 18.93 8.78 7.91
N ASN A 504 19.46 9.99 7.71
CA ASN A 504 20.86 10.30 7.99
C ASN A 504 21.16 10.11 9.48
N LEU A 505 20.32 10.60 10.39
CA LEU A 505 20.43 10.33 11.83
C LEU A 505 20.32 8.82 12.13
N TYR A 506 19.28 8.17 11.62
CA TYR A 506 19.04 6.73 11.84
C TYR A 506 20.23 5.87 11.40
N SER A 507 20.79 6.13 10.22
CA SER A 507 21.94 5.38 9.69
C SER A 507 23.22 5.56 10.51
N GLN A 508 23.31 6.63 11.31
CA GLN A 508 24.41 6.86 12.27
C GLN A 508 24.07 6.36 13.69
N GLY A 509 22.92 5.73 13.89
CA GLY A 509 22.48 5.18 15.18
C GLY A 509 21.84 6.19 16.13
N VAL A 510 21.38 7.34 15.60
CA VAL A 510 20.60 8.32 16.36
C VAL A 510 19.13 8.16 16.02
N ASP A 511 18.27 8.01 17.03
CA ASP A 511 16.82 7.94 16.84
C ASP A 511 16.30 9.30 16.32
N PRO A 512 15.70 9.36 15.12
CA PRO A 512 15.19 10.61 14.57
C PRO A 512 13.86 11.05 15.20
N GLY A 513 13.22 10.22 16.04
CA GLY A 513 11.93 10.52 16.66
C GLY A 513 10.75 10.47 15.68
N VAL A 514 10.98 9.98 14.46
CA VAL A 514 9.98 9.79 13.41
C VAL A 514 10.09 8.40 12.78
N ASP A 515 8.95 7.87 12.30
CA ASP A 515 8.83 6.52 11.75
C ASP A 515 8.78 6.50 10.22
N PHE A 516 9.78 5.89 9.61
CA PHE A 516 9.86 5.61 8.17
C PHE A 516 10.00 4.11 7.86
N SER A 517 9.59 3.23 8.77
CA SER A 517 9.66 1.78 8.57
C SER A 517 8.82 1.25 7.39
N ASN A 518 7.91 2.08 6.83
CA ASN A 518 7.22 1.81 5.58
C ASN A 518 7.36 2.99 4.61
N ILE A 519 8.60 3.26 4.17
CA ILE A 519 8.92 4.40 3.31
C ILE A 519 8.18 4.35 1.97
N ALA A 520 7.88 3.15 1.46
CA ALA A 520 7.14 2.97 0.21
C ALA A 520 5.71 3.54 0.32
N SER A 521 5.06 3.37 1.47
CA SER A 521 3.74 3.96 1.70
C SER A 521 3.82 5.48 1.79
N VAL A 522 4.82 6.01 2.51
CA VAL A 522 5.08 7.45 2.62
C VAL A 522 5.31 8.06 1.23
N ARG A 523 6.18 7.44 0.42
CA ARG A 523 6.43 7.84 -0.96
C ARG A 523 5.16 7.86 -1.79
N ALA A 524 4.42 6.75 -1.84
CA ALA A 524 3.22 6.64 -2.68
C ALA A 524 2.18 7.72 -2.35
N PHE A 525 2.02 8.04 -1.06
CA PHE A 525 1.11 9.09 -0.61
C PHE A 525 1.59 10.49 -0.99
N VAL A 526 2.88 10.78 -0.81
CA VAL A 526 3.41 12.09 -1.20
C VAL A 526 3.29 12.26 -2.72
N GLU A 527 3.71 11.26 -3.52
CA GLU A 527 3.57 11.30 -4.99
C GLU A 527 2.10 11.49 -5.43
N GLU A 528 1.15 10.87 -4.73
CA GLU A 528 -0.29 11.00 -5.01
C GLU A 528 -0.80 12.42 -4.72
N ILE A 529 -0.42 13.01 -3.59
CA ILE A 529 -0.92 14.35 -3.20
C ILE A 529 -0.29 15.45 -4.03
N ILE A 530 1.02 15.39 -4.28
CA ILE A 530 1.74 16.47 -4.97
C ILE A 530 1.70 16.32 -6.49
N ASP A 531 1.26 15.17 -7.01
CA ASP A 531 1.27 14.80 -8.44
C ASP A 531 2.66 14.93 -9.10
N ILE A 532 3.71 14.60 -8.33
CA ILE A 532 5.11 14.59 -8.79
C ILE A 532 5.74 13.26 -8.39
N LYS A 533 6.32 12.55 -9.36
CA LYS A 533 7.09 11.33 -9.09
C LYS A 533 8.45 11.68 -8.48
N LEU A 534 8.85 10.93 -7.46
CA LEU A 534 10.19 11.05 -6.91
C LEU A 534 11.24 10.65 -7.94
N HIS A 535 12.40 11.30 -7.84
CA HIS A 535 13.54 10.92 -8.66
C HIS A 535 14.01 9.50 -8.28
N PRO A 536 14.38 8.62 -9.24
CA PRO A 536 14.79 7.25 -8.94
C PRO A 536 16.02 7.14 -8.03
N ARG A 537 16.78 8.23 -7.86
CA ARG A 537 17.97 8.31 -6.99
C ARG A 537 17.77 9.15 -5.74
N THR A 538 16.54 9.54 -5.41
CA THR A 538 16.25 10.19 -4.12
C THR A 538 16.81 9.31 -2.99
N PRO A 539 17.58 9.86 -2.04
CA PRO A 539 18.12 9.08 -0.93
C PRO A 539 17.01 8.30 -0.22
N TYR A 540 17.31 7.05 0.17
CA TYR A 540 16.42 6.12 0.88
C TYR A 540 15.16 5.64 0.15
N ALA A 541 14.46 6.51 -0.57
CA ALA A 541 13.14 6.23 -1.17
C ALA A 541 13.15 6.00 -2.68
N GLY A 542 14.23 6.37 -3.37
CA GLY A 542 14.35 6.22 -4.81
C GLY A 542 14.50 4.75 -5.24
N ASP A 543 13.86 4.38 -6.35
CA ASP A 543 13.85 3.01 -6.88
C ASP A 543 15.24 2.39 -7.11
N LEU A 544 16.29 3.23 -7.20
CA LEU A 544 17.66 2.82 -7.45
C LEU A 544 18.58 2.93 -6.23
N PHE A 545 18.09 3.41 -5.09
CA PHE A 545 18.93 3.72 -3.93
C PHE A 545 19.62 2.46 -3.37
N PHE A 546 18.87 1.37 -3.16
CA PHE A 546 19.42 0.09 -2.69
C PHE A 546 19.91 -0.83 -3.81
N THR A 547 19.83 -0.40 -5.08
CA THR A 547 20.11 -1.27 -6.22
C THR A 547 21.61 -1.35 -6.55
N ALA A 548 22.13 -2.57 -6.66
CA ALA A 548 23.47 -2.85 -7.16
C ALA A 548 23.48 -3.46 -8.57
N TYR A 549 24.05 -2.73 -9.54
CA TYR A 549 24.19 -3.19 -10.93
C TYR A 549 25.46 -3.99 -11.22
N SER A 550 26.55 -3.71 -10.50
CA SER A 550 27.84 -4.36 -10.70
C SER A 550 27.82 -5.77 -10.13
N GLY A 551 28.22 -6.77 -10.94
CA GLY A 551 28.34 -8.15 -10.48
C GLY A 551 29.30 -8.34 -9.30
N ALA A 552 30.34 -7.50 -9.17
CA ALA A 552 31.25 -7.53 -8.03
C ALA A 552 30.59 -6.97 -6.75
N HIS A 553 29.79 -5.91 -6.87
CA HIS A 553 29.03 -5.37 -5.73
C HIS A 553 27.97 -6.36 -5.27
N GLN A 554 27.24 -6.98 -6.21
CA GLN A 554 26.26 -8.03 -5.91
C GLN A 554 26.89 -9.21 -5.15
N ASP A 555 28.07 -9.68 -5.58
CA ASP A 555 28.80 -10.75 -4.88
C ASP A 555 29.21 -10.34 -3.45
N ALA A 556 29.71 -9.12 -3.27
CA ALA A 556 30.08 -8.60 -1.95
C ALA A 556 28.87 -8.43 -1.02
N ILE A 557 27.76 -7.89 -1.52
CA ILE A 557 26.49 -7.76 -0.80
C ILE A 557 26.00 -9.13 -0.35
N ASN A 558 25.95 -10.12 -1.26
CA ASN A 558 25.50 -11.48 -0.95
C ASN A 558 26.36 -12.14 0.14
N LYS A 559 27.68 -11.97 0.10
CA LYS A 559 28.58 -12.45 1.16
C LYS A 559 28.35 -11.73 2.48
N GLY A 560 28.13 -10.41 2.45
CA GLY A 560 27.80 -9.60 3.62
C GLY A 560 26.49 -10.05 4.27
N LEU A 561 25.41 -10.14 3.50
CA LEU A 561 24.10 -10.61 3.94
C LEU A 561 24.15 -12.02 4.53
N SER A 562 24.87 -12.94 3.88
CA SER A 562 25.01 -14.32 4.38
C SER A 562 25.68 -14.37 5.74
N LYS A 563 26.76 -13.59 5.94
CA LYS A 563 27.45 -13.49 7.23
C LYS A 563 26.58 -12.81 8.28
N PHE A 564 25.89 -11.72 7.92
CA PHE A 564 25.00 -11.00 8.80
C PHE A 564 23.88 -11.92 9.31
N LYS A 565 23.14 -12.58 8.41
CA LYS A 565 22.06 -13.53 8.76
C LYS A 565 22.53 -14.66 9.66
N ALA A 566 23.71 -15.24 9.39
CA ALA A 566 24.28 -16.30 10.23
C ALA A 566 24.61 -15.79 11.64
N ALA A 567 25.20 -14.62 11.76
CA ALA A 567 25.59 -14.05 13.05
C ALA A 567 24.39 -13.51 13.85
N SER A 568 23.37 -12.95 13.19
CA SER A 568 22.14 -12.49 13.84
C SER A 568 21.34 -13.66 14.44
N LYS A 569 21.25 -14.81 13.75
CA LYS A 569 20.61 -16.03 14.29
C LYS A 569 21.27 -16.54 15.58
N ASN A 570 22.58 -16.35 15.70
CA ASN A 570 23.35 -16.75 16.88
C ASN A 570 23.35 -15.68 17.99
N GLY A 571 22.65 -14.55 17.80
CA GLY A 571 22.67 -13.41 18.71
C GLY A 571 24.02 -12.67 18.76
N GLN A 572 24.95 -12.98 17.85
CA GLN A 572 26.34 -12.50 17.87
C GLN A 572 26.54 -11.15 17.16
N GLN A 573 25.61 -10.73 16.31
CA GLN A 573 25.75 -9.51 15.49
C GLN A 573 24.40 -8.79 15.35
N LYS A 574 24.28 -7.63 15.99
CA LYS A 574 23.14 -6.71 15.85
C LYS A 574 23.40 -5.55 14.88
N LEU A 575 24.66 -5.16 14.70
CA LEU A 575 25.06 -4.05 13.84
C LEU A 575 25.10 -4.47 12.37
N TRP A 576 24.45 -3.69 11.50
CA TRP A 576 24.48 -3.85 10.05
C TRP A 576 25.93 -3.77 9.51
N LYS A 577 26.35 -4.78 8.74
CA LYS A 577 27.70 -4.88 8.17
C LYS A 577 27.68 -5.52 6.78
N VAL A 578 26.94 -4.89 5.87
CA VAL A 578 26.85 -5.34 4.48
C VAL A 578 27.53 -4.32 3.57
N PRO A 579 28.52 -4.72 2.75
CA PRO A 579 29.20 -3.79 1.84
C PRO A 579 28.22 -3.10 0.89
N TYR A 580 28.47 -1.82 0.57
CA TYR A 580 27.71 -0.99 -0.39
C TYR A 580 26.28 -0.63 0.01
N LEU A 581 25.73 -1.18 1.10
CA LEU A 581 24.42 -0.81 1.63
C LEU A 581 24.61 -0.07 2.95
N ALA A 582 24.28 1.22 2.99
CA ALA A 582 24.46 2.08 4.16
C ALA A 582 23.62 1.63 5.38
N MET A 583 22.48 0.98 5.13
CA MET A 583 21.56 0.46 6.14
C MET A 583 20.87 -0.83 5.63
N ASP A 584 20.16 -1.53 6.52
CA ASP A 584 19.32 -2.66 6.13
C ASP A 584 18.08 -2.15 5.38
N PRO A 585 17.84 -2.54 4.11
CA PRO A 585 16.62 -2.14 3.40
C PRO A 585 15.34 -2.59 4.11
N ALA A 586 15.40 -3.68 4.89
CA ALA A 586 14.25 -4.17 5.65
C ALA A 586 13.78 -3.17 6.72
N ASP A 587 14.67 -2.33 7.25
CA ASP A 587 14.32 -1.30 8.24
C ASP A 587 13.38 -0.23 7.67
N LEU A 588 13.32 -0.10 6.33
CA LEU A 588 12.42 0.80 5.60
C LEU A 588 11.25 0.07 4.92
N GLY A 589 11.07 -1.23 5.21
CA GLY A 589 10.04 -2.05 4.61
C GLY A 589 10.35 -2.48 3.17
N SER A 590 11.60 -2.31 2.71
CA SER A 590 12.05 -2.80 1.40
C SER A 590 12.44 -4.28 1.49
N SER A 591 12.20 -5.01 0.40
CA SER A 591 12.53 -6.42 0.31
C SER A 591 13.96 -6.65 -0.19
N HIS A 592 14.45 -7.88 -0.05
CA HIS A 592 15.76 -8.24 -0.62
C HIS A 592 15.75 -8.24 -2.17
N ASP A 593 14.57 -8.35 -2.78
CA ASP A 593 14.41 -8.39 -4.24
C ASP A 593 14.63 -7.00 -4.86
N ASP A 594 14.46 -5.94 -4.07
CA ASP A 594 14.71 -4.55 -4.45
C ASP A 594 16.21 -4.21 -4.58
N ILE A 595 17.09 -5.10 -4.08
CA ILE A 595 18.54 -4.88 -4.00
C ILE A 595 19.26 -5.30 -5.29
N ILE A 596 18.78 -6.35 -5.98
CA ILE A 596 19.50 -6.98 -7.10
C ILE A 596 18.71 -6.80 -8.40
N ARG A 597 19.16 -5.86 -9.24
CA ARG A 597 18.71 -5.77 -10.64
C ARG A 597 19.80 -6.28 -11.58
N LEU A 598 19.44 -7.18 -12.49
CA LEU A 598 20.35 -7.72 -13.48
C LEU A 598 20.37 -6.85 -14.74
N ASN A 599 21.55 -6.61 -15.30
CA ASN A 599 21.77 -5.91 -16.55
C ASN A 599 22.97 -6.50 -17.31
N SER A 600 23.38 -5.86 -18.42
CA SER A 600 24.52 -6.31 -19.25
C SER A 600 25.88 -6.33 -18.52
N GLN A 601 25.98 -5.71 -17.33
CA GLN A 601 27.15 -5.73 -16.45
C GLN A 601 27.03 -6.77 -15.32
N SER A 602 25.89 -7.45 -15.19
CA SER A 602 25.67 -8.42 -14.13
C SER A 602 26.48 -9.69 -14.35
N GLY A 603 27.15 -10.11 -13.27
CA GLY A 603 28.05 -11.26 -13.29
C GLY A 603 27.35 -12.59 -12.97
N LYS A 604 28.11 -13.68 -13.03
CA LYS A 604 27.68 -15.04 -12.65
C LYS A 604 26.97 -15.13 -11.28
N GLY A 605 27.35 -14.27 -10.32
CA GLY A 605 26.79 -14.24 -8.98
C GLY A 605 25.32 -13.81 -8.93
N GLY A 606 24.95 -12.76 -9.69
CA GLY A 606 23.58 -12.28 -9.75
C GLY A 606 22.63 -13.27 -10.40
N VAL A 607 23.09 -13.96 -11.45
CA VAL A 607 22.32 -15.03 -12.12
C VAL A 607 22.12 -16.24 -11.22
N ALA A 608 23.18 -16.68 -10.53
CA ALA A 608 23.09 -17.80 -9.60
C ALA A 608 22.11 -17.53 -8.46
N TRP A 609 22.16 -16.33 -7.90
CA TRP A 609 21.25 -15.89 -6.86
C TRP A 609 19.80 -15.87 -7.35
N THR A 610 19.56 -15.28 -8.53
CA THR A 610 18.21 -15.17 -9.12
C THR A 610 17.57 -16.54 -9.31
N LEU A 611 18.29 -17.52 -9.87
CA LEU A 611 17.76 -18.87 -10.07
C LEU A 611 17.51 -19.61 -8.75
N ALA A 612 18.35 -19.37 -7.73
CA ALA A 612 18.14 -19.93 -6.41
C ALA A 612 16.95 -19.30 -5.67
N HIS A 613 16.62 -18.05 -5.99
CA HIS A 613 15.49 -17.34 -5.38
C HIS A 613 14.16 -17.67 -6.10
N GLU A 614 14.11 -17.45 -7.41
CA GLU A 614 12.88 -17.57 -8.22
C GLU A 614 12.48 -19.02 -8.52
N LEU A 615 13.47 -19.90 -8.77
CA LEU A 615 13.23 -21.29 -9.13
C LEU A 615 13.61 -22.26 -8.00
N HIS A 616 14.19 -21.78 -6.92
CA HIS A 616 14.77 -22.60 -5.84
C HIS A 616 15.82 -23.60 -6.34
N VAL A 617 16.48 -23.30 -7.48
CA VAL A 617 17.46 -24.19 -8.11
C VAL A 617 18.88 -23.72 -7.86
N GLN A 618 19.72 -24.58 -7.27
CA GLN A 618 21.16 -24.36 -7.22
C GLN A 618 21.84 -24.90 -8.48
N VAL A 619 22.21 -23.99 -9.38
CA VAL A 619 22.89 -24.34 -10.64
C VAL A 619 24.41 -24.51 -10.47
N PRO A 620 25.06 -25.46 -11.17
CA PRO A 620 26.52 -25.61 -11.16
C PRO A 620 27.27 -24.36 -11.66
N LYS A 621 28.49 -24.11 -11.13
CA LYS A 621 29.29 -22.91 -11.47
C LYS A 621 29.57 -22.75 -12.97
N GLY A 622 29.76 -23.85 -13.71
CA GLY A 622 29.95 -23.82 -15.16
C GLY A 622 28.70 -23.34 -15.91
N LEU A 623 27.53 -23.83 -15.49
CA LEU A 623 26.24 -23.42 -16.02
C LEU A 623 25.91 -21.96 -15.71
N GLN A 624 26.23 -21.47 -14.50
CA GLN A 624 26.09 -20.06 -14.14
C GLN A 624 26.83 -19.14 -15.13
N LEU A 625 28.02 -19.56 -15.56
CA LEU A 625 28.84 -18.81 -16.52
C LEU A 625 28.31 -18.87 -17.95
N GLU A 626 27.80 -20.03 -18.41
CA GLU A 626 27.15 -20.12 -19.73
C GLU A 626 25.91 -19.23 -19.76
N PHE A 627 25.04 -19.38 -18.77
CA PHE A 627 23.76 -18.69 -18.74
C PHE A 627 23.91 -17.18 -18.51
N SER A 628 24.92 -16.72 -17.77
CA SER A 628 25.19 -15.27 -17.66
C SER A 628 25.46 -14.60 -19.01
N LYS A 629 26.03 -15.32 -19.98
CA LYS A 629 26.21 -14.80 -21.35
C LYS A 629 24.91 -14.72 -22.13
N VAL A 630 23.91 -15.53 -21.78
CA VAL A 630 22.55 -15.48 -22.35
C VAL A 630 21.81 -14.28 -21.78
N VAL A 631 21.80 -14.13 -20.45
CA VAL A 631 21.20 -12.99 -19.75
C VAL A 631 21.79 -11.66 -20.24
N LYS A 632 23.12 -11.58 -20.41
CA LYS A 632 23.80 -10.40 -20.94
C LYS A 632 23.29 -10.01 -22.33
N ARG A 633 23.20 -10.97 -23.26
CA ARG A 633 22.70 -10.73 -24.62
C ARG A 633 21.23 -10.31 -24.63
N ALA A 634 20.40 -10.93 -23.80
CA ALA A 634 19.00 -10.55 -23.65
C ALA A 634 18.85 -9.11 -23.15
N SER A 635 19.61 -8.72 -22.14
CA SER A 635 19.65 -7.36 -21.59
C SER A 635 20.14 -6.31 -22.60
N GLU A 636 21.14 -6.65 -23.42
CA GLU A 636 21.64 -5.77 -24.50
C GLU A 636 20.57 -5.54 -25.58
N MET A 637 19.79 -6.56 -25.93
CA MET A 637 18.74 -6.46 -26.95
C MET A 637 17.49 -5.73 -26.48
N THR A 638 17.15 -5.78 -25.18
CA THR A 638 16.01 -5.04 -24.61
C THR A 638 16.35 -3.61 -24.21
N GLY A 639 17.59 -3.16 -24.45
CA GLY A 639 18.03 -1.79 -24.17
C GLY A 639 18.18 -1.45 -22.69
N GLY A 640 18.31 -2.44 -21.79
CA GLY A 640 18.37 -2.17 -20.35
C GLY A 640 18.34 -3.36 -19.40
N THR A 641 17.87 -3.11 -18.18
CA THR A 641 17.76 -4.05 -17.05
C THR A 641 16.74 -5.16 -17.31
N ILE A 642 17.00 -6.36 -16.79
CA ILE A 642 16.09 -7.51 -16.83
C ILE A 642 15.66 -7.89 -15.41
N SER A 643 14.37 -8.14 -15.19
CA SER A 643 13.86 -8.50 -13.87
C SER A 643 14.28 -9.92 -13.47
N PRO A 644 14.36 -10.24 -12.16
CA PRO A 644 14.62 -11.60 -11.69
C PRO A 644 13.69 -12.65 -12.32
N ARG A 645 12.39 -12.34 -12.38
CA ARG A 645 11.37 -13.19 -13.01
C ARG A 645 11.60 -13.39 -14.51
N ASP A 646 12.01 -12.36 -15.24
CA ASP A 646 12.34 -12.50 -16.67
C ASP A 646 13.60 -13.33 -16.88
N VAL A 647 14.58 -13.25 -15.98
CA VAL A 647 15.76 -14.12 -16.01
C VAL A 647 15.39 -15.57 -15.72
N ALA A 648 14.49 -15.82 -14.78
CA ALA A 648 13.96 -17.16 -14.52
C ALA A 648 13.19 -17.71 -15.73
N ASN A 649 12.32 -16.91 -16.35
CA ASN A 649 11.61 -17.26 -17.58
C ASN A 649 12.57 -17.53 -18.74
N LEU A 650 13.61 -16.70 -18.88
CA LEU A 650 14.65 -16.88 -19.88
C LEU A 650 15.40 -18.20 -19.64
N PHE A 651 15.65 -18.60 -18.39
CA PHE A 651 16.26 -19.89 -18.08
C PHE A 651 15.34 -21.05 -18.48
N VAL A 652 14.06 -20.97 -18.12
CA VAL A 652 13.03 -21.96 -18.49
C VAL A 652 12.93 -22.12 -20.01
N LYS A 653 12.91 -21.02 -20.76
CA LYS A 653 12.87 -21.01 -22.23
C LYS A 653 14.18 -21.53 -22.83
N GLN A 654 15.32 -21.04 -22.38
CA GLN A 654 16.65 -21.37 -22.91
C GLN A 654 17.00 -22.85 -22.77
N TYR A 655 16.52 -23.49 -21.70
CA TYR A 655 16.78 -24.90 -21.41
C TYR A 655 15.54 -25.79 -21.58
N PHE A 656 14.48 -25.30 -22.22
CA PHE A 656 13.28 -26.06 -22.58
C PHE A 656 12.66 -26.80 -21.37
N LEU A 657 12.48 -26.12 -20.25
CA LEU A 657 11.99 -26.74 -19.01
C LEU A 657 10.47 -26.89 -18.97
N SER A 658 9.75 -26.10 -19.77
CA SER A 658 8.29 -26.18 -19.93
C SER A 658 7.85 -26.80 -21.26
N ASP A 659 8.70 -26.73 -22.28
CA ASP A 659 8.42 -27.20 -23.62
C ASP A 659 9.39 -28.32 -24.04
N PRO A 660 9.00 -29.26 -24.91
CA PRO A 660 9.94 -30.18 -25.53
C PRO A 660 11.02 -29.42 -26.31
N ASP A 661 12.26 -29.91 -26.29
CA ASP A 661 13.32 -29.34 -27.12
C ASP A 661 12.99 -29.68 -28.59
N PRO A 662 12.72 -28.69 -29.45
CA PRO A 662 12.24 -28.95 -30.82
C PRO A 662 13.30 -29.64 -31.70
N ARG A 663 14.53 -29.76 -31.21
CA ARG A 663 15.62 -30.49 -31.88
C ARG A 663 15.58 -31.98 -31.57
N ILE A 664 14.77 -32.42 -30.61
CA ILE A 664 14.58 -33.82 -30.22
C ILE A 664 13.16 -34.21 -30.65
N ILE A 665 13.03 -34.94 -31.75
CA ILE A 665 11.73 -35.38 -32.28
C ILE A 665 11.23 -36.59 -31.48
N SER A 666 12.13 -37.51 -31.16
CA SER A 666 11.86 -38.63 -30.27
C SER A 666 13.11 -39.06 -29.51
N ALA A 667 12.92 -39.58 -28.30
CA ALA A 667 13.98 -40.15 -27.48
C ALA A 667 13.39 -41.30 -26.66
N THR A 668 13.90 -42.51 -26.87
CA THR A 668 13.47 -43.73 -26.18
C THR A 668 14.67 -44.46 -25.60
N VAL A 669 14.49 -44.99 -24.39
CA VAL A 669 15.47 -45.81 -23.69
C VAL A 669 14.85 -47.17 -23.44
N GLN A 670 15.58 -48.23 -23.76
CA GLN A 670 15.21 -49.61 -23.49
C GLN A 670 16.29 -50.29 -22.63
N ASN A 671 15.84 -51.00 -21.61
CA ASN A 671 16.70 -51.83 -20.76
C ASN A 671 16.64 -53.26 -21.31
N LEU A 672 17.74 -53.78 -21.82
CA LEU A 672 17.82 -55.18 -22.27
C LEU A 672 18.68 -55.99 -21.31
N SER A 673 18.17 -57.17 -20.97
CA SER A 673 18.97 -58.22 -20.34
C SER A 673 19.79 -58.97 -21.40
N GLU A 674 20.94 -59.52 -21.00
CA GLU A 674 21.84 -60.29 -21.89
C GLU A 674 21.11 -61.45 -22.61
N SER A 675 20.03 -61.99 -22.03
CA SER A 675 19.18 -63.04 -22.62
C SER A 675 18.32 -62.58 -23.80
N GLU A 676 17.96 -61.30 -23.89
CA GLU A 676 17.08 -60.76 -24.94
C GLU A 676 17.84 -60.42 -26.23
N ILE A 677 19.17 -60.29 -26.15
CA ILE A 677 20.04 -59.88 -27.27
C ILE A 677 20.36 -61.07 -28.20
N ASN A 678 20.35 -62.31 -27.70
CA ASN A 678 20.75 -63.50 -28.45
C ASN A 678 19.60 -64.30 -29.10
N GLY A 679 18.37 -63.77 -29.10
CA GLY A 679 17.25 -64.35 -29.89
C GLY A 679 16.71 -65.70 -29.40
N HIS A 680 17.01 -66.14 -28.18
CA HIS A 680 16.43 -67.35 -27.61
C HIS A 680 15.19 -67.04 -26.76
N THR A 681 14.02 -67.38 -27.28
CA THR A 681 12.79 -67.49 -26.48
C THR A 681 12.95 -68.66 -25.50
N VAL A 682 13.08 -68.36 -24.20
CA VAL A 682 13.10 -69.41 -23.17
C VAL A 682 11.66 -69.86 -22.92
N HIS A 683 11.32 -71.06 -23.38
CA HIS A 683 10.14 -71.77 -22.91
C HIS A 683 10.34 -72.17 -21.44
N GLU A 684 9.38 -71.80 -20.60
CA GLU A 684 9.32 -72.18 -19.18
C GLU A 684 9.55 -73.68 -18.96
N LYS A 685 10.52 -74.02 -18.10
CA LYS A 685 10.37 -75.10 -17.11
C LYS A 685 11.50 -75.09 -16.06
N SER A 686 11.05 -75.19 -14.80
CA SER A 686 11.71 -75.82 -13.65
C SER A 686 12.60 -74.98 -12.70
N MET A 687 12.04 -74.81 -11.49
CA MET A 687 12.58 -74.68 -10.12
C MET A 687 14.08 -74.51 -9.83
N ALA A 688 14.33 -73.52 -8.96
CA ALA A 688 15.20 -73.49 -7.77
C ALA A 688 16.68 -73.91 -7.86
N SER A 689 17.58 -72.92 -7.84
CA SER A 689 18.78 -72.92 -6.98
C SER A 689 19.45 -71.54 -6.95
N ASN A 690 19.89 -71.13 -5.75
CA ASN A 690 20.62 -69.90 -5.46
C ASN A 690 21.86 -69.67 -6.35
N GLY A 691 21.92 -68.51 -6.99
CA GLY A 691 23.13 -67.98 -7.62
C GLY A 691 22.87 -66.55 -8.13
N VAL A 692 23.49 -65.56 -7.51
CA VAL A 692 23.46 -64.16 -7.94
C VAL A 692 24.12 -64.06 -9.31
N SER A 693 23.34 -63.96 -10.38
CA SER A 693 23.83 -63.48 -11.67
C SER A 693 23.66 -61.96 -11.72
N ASN A 694 24.76 -61.22 -11.65
CA ASN A 694 24.78 -59.82 -12.08
C ASN A 694 24.49 -59.79 -13.58
N ALA A 695 23.20 -59.70 -13.94
CA ALA A 695 22.81 -59.49 -15.33
C ALA A 695 23.29 -58.10 -15.76
N THR A 696 24.29 -58.05 -16.64
CA THR A 696 24.78 -56.80 -17.21
C THR A 696 23.64 -56.19 -18.04
N THR A 697 22.94 -55.20 -17.49
CA THR A 697 21.83 -54.54 -18.21
C THR A 697 22.43 -53.61 -19.25
N ILE A 698 22.10 -53.84 -20.53
CA ILE A 698 22.52 -52.97 -21.63
C ILE A 698 21.41 -51.96 -21.91
N GLN A 699 21.78 -50.68 -21.96
CA GLN A 699 20.91 -49.59 -22.32
C GLN A 699 20.95 -49.41 -23.84
N VAL A 700 19.80 -49.53 -24.49
CA VAL A 700 19.64 -49.20 -25.90
C VAL A 700 18.90 -47.89 -26.02
N ILE A 701 19.49 -46.94 -26.73
CA ILE A 701 18.88 -45.65 -27.00
C ILE A 701 18.54 -45.54 -28.48
N GLU A 702 17.33 -45.07 -28.76
CA GLU A 702 16.91 -44.67 -30.10
C GLU A 702 16.37 -43.25 -30.03
N SER A 703 16.84 -42.39 -30.92
CA SER A 703 16.43 -40.99 -30.96
C SER A 703 16.41 -40.47 -32.38
N LEU A 704 15.38 -39.70 -32.70
CA LEU A 704 15.32 -38.92 -33.94
C LEU A 704 15.57 -37.47 -33.56
N VAL A 705 16.68 -36.90 -34.05
CA VAL A 705 17.09 -35.53 -33.73
C VAL A 705 17.25 -34.69 -34.97
N LYS A 706 17.07 -33.38 -34.84
CA LYS A 706 17.34 -32.40 -35.88
C LYS A 706 18.70 -31.76 -35.61
N PHE A 707 19.73 -32.17 -36.35
CA PHE A 707 21.09 -31.65 -36.26
C PHE A 707 21.43 -30.87 -37.53
N GLN A 708 21.85 -29.60 -37.39
CA GLN A 708 22.14 -28.70 -38.52
C GLN A 708 21.00 -28.63 -39.57
N GLY A 709 19.74 -28.71 -39.10
CA GLY A 709 18.55 -28.64 -39.96
C GLY A 709 18.14 -29.96 -40.63
N ARG A 710 18.91 -31.05 -40.48
CA ARG A 710 18.58 -32.38 -41.03
C ARG A 710 18.15 -33.33 -39.92
N GLU A 711 17.18 -34.19 -40.24
CA GLU A 711 16.80 -35.28 -39.35
C GLU A 711 17.85 -36.39 -39.38
N GLN A 712 18.26 -36.83 -38.19
CA GLN A 712 19.26 -37.87 -38.01
C GLN A 712 18.76 -38.87 -36.97
N LYS A 713 18.76 -40.14 -37.36
CA LYS A 713 18.51 -41.25 -36.45
C LYS A 713 19.78 -41.59 -35.70
N LEU A 714 19.69 -41.59 -34.38
CA LEU A 714 20.75 -42.03 -33.48
C LEU A 714 20.30 -43.33 -32.82
N ARG A 715 21.12 -44.37 -32.95
CA ARG A 715 20.95 -45.63 -32.24
C ARG A 715 22.28 -46.04 -31.64
N GLY A 716 22.27 -46.33 -30.34
CA GLY A 716 23.47 -46.72 -29.61
C GLY A 716 23.15 -47.65 -28.47
N GLU A 717 24.18 -48.39 -28.06
CA GLU A 717 24.08 -49.41 -27.02
C GLU A 717 25.26 -49.20 -26.08
N GLY A 718 25.05 -49.37 -24.79
CA GLY A 718 26.09 -49.19 -23.78
C GLY A 718 25.64 -49.56 -22.37
N SER A 719 26.57 -49.56 -21.44
CA SER A 719 26.30 -49.86 -20.02
C SER A 719 25.50 -48.78 -19.28
N SER A 720 25.30 -47.62 -19.91
CA SER A 720 24.47 -46.51 -19.43
C SER A 720 23.85 -45.78 -20.62
N VAL A 721 22.78 -45.01 -20.39
CA VAL A 721 22.14 -44.16 -21.41
C VAL A 721 23.16 -43.25 -22.10
N THR A 722 24.08 -42.70 -21.32
CA THR A 722 25.16 -41.83 -21.79
C THR A 722 26.25 -42.55 -22.57
N ASN A 723 26.61 -43.78 -22.19
CA ASN A 723 27.53 -44.59 -22.97
C ASN A 723 26.89 -45.00 -24.30
N ALA A 724 25.62 -45.38 -24.27
CA ALA A 724 24.84 -45.66 -25.47
C ALA A 724 24.77 -44.44 -26.40
N LEU A 725 24.47 -43.26 -25.86
CA LEU A 725 24.45 -42.01 -26.63
C LEU A 725 25.83 -41.64 -27.18
N ARG A 726 26.89 -41.73 -26.37
CA ARG A 726 28.28 -41.49 -26.82
C ARG A 726 28.65 -42.41 -27.97
N ASN A 727 28.27 -43.69 -27.89
CA ASN A 727 28.50 -44.66 -28.96
C ASN A 727 27.68 -44.35 -30.22
N ALA A 728 26.43 -43.89 -30.07
CA ALA A 728 25.60 -43.44 -31.20
C ALA A 728 26.21 -42.22 -31.89
N LEU A 729 26.68 -41.25 -31.11
CA LEU A 729 27.31 -40.01 -31.60
C LEU A 729 28.67 -40.27 -32.26
N ALA A 730 29.46 -41.19 -31.73
CA ALA A 730 30.72 -41.61 -32.37
C ALA A 730 30.47 -42.21 -33.77
N LYS A 731 29.42 -43.02 -33.92
CA LYS A 731 28.99 -43.58 -35.22
C LYS A 731 28.44 -42.53 -36.18
N ALA A 732 27.86 -41.46 -35.64
CA ALA A 732 27.28 -40.34 -36.38
C ALA A 732 28.29 -39.28 -36.84
N SER A 733 29.60 -39.51 -36.64
CA SER A 733 30.69 -38.59 -37.00
C SER A 733 30.65 -37.22 -36.30
N THR A 734 30.00 -37.13 -35.12
CA THR A 734 29.85 -35.87 -34.35
C THR A 734 30.99 -35.59 -33.36
N GLY A 735 32.09 -36.37 -33.38
CA GLY A 735 33.24 -36.22 -32.49
C GLY A 735 33.10 -36.95 -31.15
N SER A 736 34.17 -36.95 -30.34
CA SER A 736 34.15 -37.55 -28.99
C SER A 736 33.55 -36.58 -27.99
N VAL A 737 32.61 -37.06 -27.18
CA VAL A 737 31.94 -36.28 -26.15
C VAL A 737 32.11 -36.92 -24.78
N ILE A 738 32.27 -36.07 -23.76
CA ILE A 738 32.30 -36.45 -22.35
C ILE A 738 31.13 -35.76 -21.65
N PHE A 739 30.35 -36.53 -20.91
CA PHE A 739 29.22 -36.02 -20.13
C PHE A 739 29.54 -36.00 -18.63
N LYS A 740 29.17 -34.92 -17.93
CA LYS A 740 29.18 -34.85 -16.47
C LYS A 740 27.81 -34.48 -15.94
N PHE A 741 27.39 -35.14 -14.86
CA PHE A 741 26.06 -35.03 -14.29
C PHE A 741 26.10 -34.36 -12.93
N SER A 742 25.09 -33.55 -12.67
CA SER A 742 24.75 -33.07 -11.33
C SER A 742 23.24 -32.94 -11.22
N LYS A 743 22.71 -33.00 -10.01
CA LYS A 743 21.28 -32.87 -9.75
C LYS A 743 21.02 -31.88 -8.61
N CYS A 744 19.84 -31.27 -8.63
CA CYS A 744 19.34 -30.42 -7.55
C CYS A 744 17.90 -30.83 -7.26
N ASP A 745 17.62 -31.21 -6.01
CA ASP A 745 16.28 -31.53 -5.54
C ASP A 745 15.62 -30.25 -4.99
N VAL A 746 14.42 -29.95 -5.47
CA VAL A 746 13.63 -28.76 -5.11
C VAL A 746 12.34 -29.20 -4.44
N LYS A 747 12.06 -28.67 -3.25
CA LYS A 747 10.78 -28.91 -2.56
C LYS A 747 9.72 -27.97 -3.12
N SER A 748 8.68 -28.51 -3.74
CA SER A 748 7.52 -27.72 -4.14
C SER A 748 6.57 -27.46 -2.97
N THR A 749 5.67 -26.49 -3.13
CA THR A 749 4.62 -26.14 -2.15
C THR A 749 3.60 -27.26 -1.92
N SER A 750 3.60 -28.32 -2.73
CA SER A 750 2.68 -29.47 -2.65
C SER A 750 3.29 -30.74 -2.06
N GLU A 751 4.37 -30.63 -1.28
CA GLU A 751 5.17 -31.74 -0.70
C GLU A 751 5.89 -32.66 -1.72
N ALA A 752 5.64 -32.51 -3.03
CA ALA A 752 6.36 -33.23 -4.07
C ALA A 752 7.78 -32.65 -4.27
N VAL A 753 8.79 -33.52 -4.28
CA VAL A 753 10.17 -33.16 -4.62
C VAL A 753 10.36 -33.21 -6.13
N GLU A 754 10.71 -32.08 -6.73
CA GLU A 754 11.06 -31.98 -8.14
C GLU A 754 12.59 -31.99 -8.29
N THR A 755 13.13 -32.91 -9.08
CA THR A 755 14.58 -33.01 -9.31
C THR A 755 14.97 -32.39 -10.64
N PHE A 756 15.92 -31.47 -10.65
CA PHE A 756 16.56 -30.94 -11.85
C PHE A 756 17.85 -31.72 -12.13
N LEU A 757 18.00 -32.17 -13.38
CA LEU A 757 19.20 -32.81 -13.91
C LEU A 757 19.97 -31.81 -14.77
N PHE A 758 21.26 -31.61 -14.45
CA PHE A 758 22.18 -30.80 -15.26
C PHE A 758 23.24 -31.70 -15.88
N VAL A 759 23.43 -31.56 -17.20
CA VAL A 759 24.38 -32.33 -17.99
C VAL A 759 25.34 -31.39 -18.69
N GLU A 760 26.61 -31.44 -18.31
CA GLU A 760 27.69 -30.79 -19.03
C GLU A 760 28.17 -31.74 -20.14
N CYS A 761 28.19 -31.28 -21.38
CA CYS A 761 28.78 -31.96 -22.52
C CYS A 761 30.08 -31.23 -22.91
N GLN A 762 31.20 -31.95 -22.91
CA GLN A 762 32.48 -31.47 -23.40
C GLN A 762 32.77 -32.16 -24.73
N SER A 763 32.83 -31.39 -25.82
CA SER A 763 33.13 -31.92 -27.16
C SER A 763 34.59 -31.70 -27.54
N SER A 764 35.20 -32.72 -28.13
CA SER A 764 36.57 -32.63 -28.66
C SER A 764 36.69 -31.72 -29.89
N TYR A 765 35.58 -31.30 -30.50
CA TYR A 765 35.57 -30.54 -31.76
C TYR A 765 35.79 -29.03 -31.55
N ASN A 766 35.33 -28.46 -30.44
CA ASN A 766 35.33 -27.01 -30.20
C ASN A 766 35.99 -26.58 -28.88
N ASN A 767 36.43 -27.54 -28.04
CA ASN A 767 37.00 -27.29 -26.72
C ASN A 767 36.10 -26.42 -25.81
N GLN A 768 34.79 -26.37 -26.10
CA GLN A 768 33.79 -25.64 -25.33
C GLN A 768 32.86 -26.62 -24.63
N SER A 769 32.49 -26.31 -23.40
CA SER A 769 31.43 -27.02 -22.69
C SER A 769 30.07 -26.40 -22.98
N SER A 770 29.08 -27.26 -23.16
CA SER A 770 27.67 -26.89 -23.33
C SER A 770 26.82 -27.62 -22.30
N TRP A 771 25.69 -27.02 -21.93
CA TRP A 771 24.84 -27.57 -20.89
C TRP A 771 23.43 -27.90 -21.38
N GLY A 772 22.92 -29.03 -20.89
CA GLY A 772 21.52 -29.43 -20.99
C GLY A 772 20.89 -29.51 -19.60
N VAL A 773 19.62 -29.13 -19.49
CA VAL A 773 18.88 -29.16 -18.22
C VAL A 773 17.50 -29.76 -18.45
N ARG A 774 17.09 -30.67 -17.56
CA ARG A 774 15.77 -31.31 -17.58
C ARG A 774 15.21 -31.46 -16.17
N ARG A 775 13.87 -31.43 -16.07
CA ARG A 775 13.15 -31.96 -14.92
C ARG A 775 13.14 -33.49 -15.01
N LEU A 776 13.37 -34.14 -13.88
CA LEU A 776 13.43 -35.60 -13.79
C LEU A 776 12.00 -36.14 -13.67
N HIS A 777 11.55 -36.92 -14.66
CA HIS A 777 10.28 -37.64 -14.60
C HIS A 777 10.54 -39.15 -14.71
N ASP A 778 11.16 -39.57 -15.81
CA ASP A 778 11.73 -40.90 -16.01
C ASP A 778 13.25 -40.73 -16.07
N TYR A 779 13.97 -41.40 -15.19
CA TYR A 779 15.42 -41.21 -15.06
C TYR A 779 16.16 -41.46 -16.38
N GLY A 780 15.82 -42.53 -17.11
CA GLY A 780 16.52 -42.88 -18.35
C GLY A 780 16.24 -41.88 -19.47
N VAL A 781 14.96 -41.53 -19.66
CA VAL A 781 14.54 -40.64 -20.75
C VAL A 781 14.95 -39.19 -20.47
N SER A 782 14.80 -38.70 -19.23
CA SER A 782 15.25 -37.36 -18.83
C SER A 782 16.78 -37.22 -18.95
N GLU A 783 17.56 -38.26 -18.61
CA GLU A 783 19.01 -38.29 -18.81
C GLU A 783 19.36 -38.18 -20.30
N LEU A 784 18.72 -38.99 -21.15
CA LEU A 784 18.93 -38.98 -22.60
C LEU A 784 18.61 -37.60 -23.20
N GLN A 785 17.46 -37.03 -22.84
CA GLN A 785 17.02 -35.73 -23.34
C GLN A 785 17.96 -34.60 -22.90
N ALA A 786 18.41 -34.59 -21.64
CA ALA A 786 19.33 -33.57 -21.15
C ALA A 786 20.69 -33.68 -21.84
N ALA A 787 21.22 -34.90 -22.02
CA ALA A 787 22.46 -35.14 -22.73
C ALA A 787 22.36 -34.75 -24.22
N LEU A 788 21.27 -35.12 -24.90
CA LEU A 788 21.00 -34.69 -26.29
C LEU A 788 20.92 -33.17 -26.38
N SER A 789 20.20 -32.50 -25.48
CA SER A 789 20.06 -31.05 -25.48
C SER A 789 21.40 -30.32 -25.28
N ALA A 790 22.30 -30.90 -24.48
CA ALA A 790 23.67 -30.43 -24.29
C ALA A 790 24.55 -30.65 -25.54
N THR A 791 24.42 -31.79 -26.23
CA THR A 791 25.24 -32.13 -27.41
C THR A 791 24.82 -31.37 -28.66
N LEU A 792 23.52 -31.22 -28.89
CA LEU A 792 23.01 -30.51 -30.05
C LEU A 792 23.43 -29.03 -29.90
N VAL A 793 24.45 -28.61 -30.65
CA VAL A 793 24.94 -27.22 -30.61
C VAL A 793 23.76 -26.29 -30.86
N ARG A 794 23.48 -25.42 -29.91
CA ARG A 794 22.40 -24.44 -30.02
C ARG A 794 22.71 -23.56 -31.23
N PRO A 795 21.78 -23.38 -32.19
CA PRO A 795 21.92 -22.28 -33.12
C PRO A 795 22.07 -21.01 -32.27
N PRO A 796 22.80 -19.98 -32.72
CA PRO A 796 22.64 -18.64 -32.14
C PRO A 796 21.17 -18.27 -32.37
N THR A 797 20.31 -18.57 -31.40
CA THR A 797 18.87 -18.61 -31.62
C THR A 797 18.28 -17.26 -31.24
N TYR A 798 17.48 -16.76 -32.17
CA TYR A 798 16.41 -15.77 -32.05
C TYR A 798 15.92 -15.57 -30.61
N ILE A 799 16.05 -14.34 -30.11
CA ILE A 799 15.38 -13.86 -28.91
C ILE A 799 13.88 -13.76 -29.19
#